data_AF-A0A9X2Z8C0-F1
#
_entry.id   AF-A0A9X2Z8C0-F1
#
_cell.length_a   1.000
_cell.length_b   1.000
_cell.length_c   1.000
_cell.angle_alpha   90.00
_cell.angle_beta   90.00
_cell.angle_gamma   90.00
#
_symmetry.space_group_name_H-M   'P 1'
#
loop_
_entity.id
_entity.type
_entity.pdbx_description
1 polymer ?
#
loop_
_entity_poly.entity_id
_entity_poly.type
_entity_poly.pdbx_seq_one_letter_code
_entity_poly.pdbx_strand_id
1 'polypeptide(L)'
;MVLQQAGSSNGSSDDAEHVPEAPYTVTAPVPYAPSGPLRNPFPPIADYSFLSDCENTCLISSAGSVEWLCVPRPDSPSVFGAILDRGAGHFRLAPYGVTVPSARRYLPGSLIMETTWQTHTGWLIVRDALVMGPWHDLDTRSRTHRRTPMDWDAEHILLRTVRCVSGVVELVMSCEPAFDYHREPATWEYSAQAYGEAIARSSKNPEAHPTLRLTTNLRIGLEGHEARARTRLTEGDNVFVALSWSGHPAPQTFEEAADKMWKTSECWRQWINIGDFPDHPWRSYLQRSALTLKGLTYSPTGALLAASTTSLPETPQGERNWDYRYSWIRDSTFALWGLYTLGLDREADDFFSFIADVSGANNGERHPLQVMYGVGGERSLVEDELNHLSGYDNSRPVRIGNGAYDQMQHDIWGSMLDSVYLHAKSREQIPETLWPVLKLQVEEAIKHWREPDRGIWEVRGEPQHFTSSKVMCWVALDRGSKLADLQGEKSYAQQWRAIAEDIKADILAHGVDHRGALTQRYGHDALDASLLLVPLVRFLPPDDPRVRATVLAIADELTEDGLVLRYRTEETDDGLSGEEGSFTICSFWLVSALVEIGEISRAKHLCERLLSFASSLHLYAEEIEPRTGRHLGNFPQAFTHLALINAVVHVIRAEEEADSTGVFQPANAPM
;
A
#
# COMPACT_ATOMS: atom_id res chain seq x y z
N MET A 1 23.83 -48.84 -45.71
CA MET A 1 25.31 -48.79 -45.57
C MET A 1 25.59 -48.52 -44.10
N VAL A 2 25.70 -49.55 -43.25
CA VAL A 2 26.96 -50.27 -42.91
C VAL A 2 27.90 -49.29 -42.19
N LEU A 3 28.08 -49.28 -40.86
CA LEU A 3 28.57 -50.35 -39.97
C LEU A 3 28.20 -50.17 -38.48
N GLN A 4 27.94 -51.30 -37.81
CA GLN A 4 28.11 -51.54 -36.37
C GLN A 4 29.58 -51.83 -36.03
N GLN A 5 29.99 -51.55 -34.78
CA GLN A 5 30.88 -52.35 -33.89
C GLN A 5 31.01 -51.56 -32.57
N ALA A 6 30.62 -51.98 -31.35
CA ALA A 6 30.75 -53.22 -30.56
C ALA A 6 32.07 -53.33 -29.75
N GLY A 7 31.93 -53.37 -28.41
CA GLY A 7 32.84 -53.94 -27.40
C GLY A 7 33.81 -52.96 -26.73
N SER A 8 34.19 -53.07 -25.45
CA SER A 8 33.83 -53.92 -24.31
C SER A 8 34.65 -53.47 -23.08
N SER A 9 34.01 -53.50 -21.91
CA SER A 9 34.54 -53.69 -20.53
C SER A 9 36.05 -53.60 -20.22
N ASN A 10 36.40 -52.86 -19.16
CA ASN A 10 36.94 -53.43 -17.91
C ASN A 10 37.04 -52.35 -16.81
N GLY A 11 36.62 -52.71 -15.60
CA GLY A 11 36.63 -51.86 -14.42
C GLY A 11 37.92 -51.93 -13.61
N SER A 12 38.04 -51.02 -12.66
CA SER A 12 38.74 -51.19 -11.38
C SER A 12 38.23 -50.13 -10.41
N SER A 13 37.85 -50.59 -9.22
CA SER A 13 37.53 -49.80 -8.04
C SER A 13 38.76 -49.06 -7.52
N ASP A 14 38.57 -47.86 -6.96
CA ASP A 14 38.83 -47.57 -5.54
C ASP A 14 38.71 -46.06 -5.28
N ASP A 15 37.98 -45.75 -4.20
CA ASP A 15 38.12 -44.63 -3.27
C ASP A 15 38.29 -43.19 -3.79
N ALA A 16 37.22 -42.40 -3.62
CA ALA A 16 37.33 -40.97 -3.39
C ALA A 16 36.29 -40.52 -2.35
N GLU A 17 36.82 -39.86 -1.33
CA GLU A 17 36.20 -39.41 -0.09
C GLU A 17 34.98 -38.50 -0.30
N HIS A 18 33.99 -38.68 0.57
CA HIS A 18 32.82 -37.82 0.71
C HIS A 18 33.23 -36.52 1.40
N VAL A 19 33.34 -35.43 0.65
CA VAL A 19 33.50 -34.07 1.19
C VAL A 19 32.10 -33.44 1.31
N PRO A 20 31.68 -32.96 2.48
CA PRO A 20 30.40 -32.29 2.63
C PRO A 20 30.45 -30.88 2.01
N GLU A 21 29.48 -30.56 1.16
CA GLU A 21 29.29 -29.23 0.59
C GLU A 21 29.03 -28.20 1.71
N ALA A 22 29.82 -27.12 1.70
CA ALA A 22 29.72 -25.98 2.59
C ALA A 22 28.54 -25.06 2.19
N PRO A 23 28.01 -24.25 3.14
CA PRO A 23 26.71 -23.60 3.01
C PRO A 23 26.71 -22.40 2.06
N TYR A 24 25.56 -22.24 1.42
CA TYR A 24 25.13 -21.13 0.56
C TYR A 24 25.72 -19.77 0.92
N THR A 25 26.61 -19.26 0.06
CA THR A 25 26.99 -17.85 0.04
C THR A 25 25.84 -16.99 -0.50
N VAL A 26 25.24 -16.21 0.40
CA VAL A 26 24.36 -15.08 0.09
C VAL A 26 25.24 -13.95 -0.46
N THR A 27 25.23 -13.71 -1.77
CA THR A 27 25.52 -12.43 -2.45
C THR A 27 25.73 -12.65 -3.96
N ALA A 28 24.64 -12.78 -4.72
CA ALA A 28 24.62 -12.44 -6.14
C ALA A 28 23.16 -12.18 -6.57
N PRO A 29 22.86 -11.08 -7.28
CA PRO A 29 21.55 -10.93 -7.91
C PRO A 29 21.38 -12.07 -8.92
N VAL A 30 20.28 -12.81 -8.82
CA VAL A 30 19.93 -13.86 -9.77
C VAL A 30 19.77 -13.20 -11.16
N PRO A 31 20.60 -13.53 -12.16
CA PRO A 31 20.47 -12.94 -13.48
C PRO A 31 19.21 -13.48 -14.14
N TYR A 32 18.24 -12.61 -14.38
CA TYR A 32 17.12 -12.89 -15.26
C TYR A 32 17.64 -13.28 -16.65
N ALA A 33 17.50 -14.54 -17.03
CA ALA A 33 17.80 -15.02 -18.37
C ALA A 33 16.57 -14.82 -19.27
N PRO A 34 16.63 -13.99 -20.33
CA PRO A 34 15.49 -13.80 -21.21
C PRO A 34 15.42 -14.94 -22.23
N SER A 35 14.54 -15.90 -22.02
CA SER A 35 14.00 -16.75 -23.10
C SER A 35 12.60 -16.23 -23.46
N GLY A 36 12.42 -15.72 -24.68
CA GLY A 36 11.20 -15.02 -25.16
C GLY A 36 9.90 -15.85 -25.09
N PRO A 37 8.73 -15.19 -25.17
CA PRO A 37 8.24 -14.39 -26.32
C PRO A 37 8.07 -12.89 -25.96
N LEU A 38 7.66 -12.04 -26.91
CA LEU A 38 7.42 -10.58 -26.83
C LEU A 38 7.53 -9.99 -25.41
N ARG A 39 8.57 -9.18 -25.13
CA ARG A 39 8.72 -8.44 -23.86
C ARG A 39 7.37 -7.84 -23.47
N ASN A 40 6.88 -8.17 -22.27
CA ASN A 40 5.72 -7.49 -21.68
C ASN A 40 5.93 -5.97 -21.86
N PRO A 41 5.00 -5.27 -22.53
CA PRO A 41 5.16 -3.84 -22.84
C PRO A 41 5.02 -2.96 -21.59
N PHE A 42 4.56 -3.51 -20.48
CA PHE A 42 4.45 -2.85 -19.19
C PHE A 42 5.73 -3.07 -18.35
N PRO A 43 6.23 -2.01 -17.68
CA PRO A 43 7.20 -2.17 -16.60
C PRO A 43 6.70 -3.13 -15.52
N PRO A 44 7.57 -3.93 -14.87
CA PRO A 44 7.23 -4.66 -13.67
C PRO A 44 6.61 -3.72 -12.61
N ILE A 45 5.60 -4.19 -11.87
CA ILE A 45 4.93 -3.39 -10.84
C ILE A 45 5.94 -2.85 -9.80
N ALA A 46 6.90 -3.69 -9.38
CA ALA A 46 7.98 -3.34 -8.47
C ALA A 46 8.91 -2.21 -9.00
N ASP A 47 8.92 -1.92 -10.30
CA ASP A 47 9.77 -0.89 -10.88
C ASP A 47 9.17 0.52 -10.78
N TYR A 48 7.92 0.67 -10.37
CA TYR A 48 7.34 2.00 -10.20
C TYR A 48 7.86 2.69 -8.94
N SER A 49 8.20 3.98 -9.07
CA SER A 49 8.37 4.85 -7.91
C SER A 49 7.05 5.55 -7.60
N PHE A 50 6.74 5.66 -6.31
CA PHE A 50 5.58 6.36 -5.76
C PHE A 50 5.94 7.77 -5.28
N LEU A 51 5.16 8.76 -5.69
CA LEU A 51 5.19 10.13 -5.18
C LEU A 51 3.84 10.47 -4.55
N SER A 52 3.85 11.38 -3.58
CA SER A 52 2.65 11.92 -2.95
C SER A 52 2.88 13.36 -2.50
N ASP A 53 1.82 14.17 -2.49
CA ASP A 53 1.69 15.43 -1.75
C ASP A 53 0.60 15.35 -0.67
N CYS A 54 0.18 14.14 -0.30
CA CYS A 54 -0.94 13.84 0.59
C CYS A 54 -2.32 14.32 0.08
N GLU A 55 -2.42 14.90 -1.12
CA GLU A 55 -3.69 15.18 -1.81
C GLU A 55 -3.81 14.46 -3.16
N ASN A 56 -2.71 14.02 -3.74
CA ASN A 56 -2.59 13.25 -4.96
C ASN A 56 -1.43 12.25 -4.86
N THR A 57 -1.45 11.26 -5.74
CA THR A 57 -0.39 10.26 -5.88
C THR A 57 0.03 10.13 -7.33
N CYS A 58 1.27 9.71 -7.56
CA CYS A 58 1.84 9.58 -8.90
C CYS A 58 2.79 8.38 -8.96
N LEU A 59 2.69 7.57 -10.03
CA LEU A 59 3.64 6.49 -10.32
C LEU A 59 4.50 6.81 -11.54
N ILE A 60 5.81 6.66 -11.36
CA ILE A 60 6.82 6.87 -12.41
C ILE A 60 7.55 5.57 -12.68
N SER A 61 7.53 5.12 -13.94
CA SER A 61 8.26 3.92 -14.37
C SER A 61 9.77 4.14 -14.31
N SER A 62 10.53 3.04 -14.28
CA SER A 62 12.00 3.07 -14.36
C SER A 62 12.51 3.81 -15.61
N ALA A 63 11.70 3.87 -16.66
CA ALA A 63 12.01 4.60 -17.88
C ALA A 63 11.84 6.13 -17.78
N GLY A 64 11.46 6.68 -16.61
CA GLY A 64 11.27 8.11 -16.41
C GLY A 64 9.94 8.65 -16.94
N SER A 65 8.94 7.78 -17.10
CA SER A 65 7.59 8.15 -17.52
C SER A 65 6.63 8.10 -16.35
N VAL A 66 5.84 9.16 -16.15
CA VAL A 66 4.63 9.09 -15.33
C VAL A 66 3.63 8.24 -16.10
N GLU A 67 3.10 7.22 -15.44
CA GLU A 67 2.17 6.25 -16.05
C GLU A 67 0.90 6.07 -15.21
N TRP A 68 0.85 6.69 -14.03
CA TRP A 68 -0.34 6.81 -13.20
C TRP A 68 -0.38 8.19 -12.55
N LEU A 69 -1.47 8.93 -12.80
CA LEU A 69 -1.83 10.16 -12.09
C LEU A 69 -3.32 10.41 -12.28
N CYS A 70 -4.03 10.61 -11.18
CA CYS A 70 -5.41 11.05 -11.15
C CYS A 70 -5.45 12.49 -10.64
N VAL A 71 -6.33 13.33 -11.20
CA VAL A 71 -6.51 14.72 -10.75
C VAL A 71 -8.00 15.08 -10.78
N PRO A 72 -8.47 15.93 -9.85
CA PRO A 72 -7.70 16.63 -8.82
C PRO A 72 -7.46 15.83 -7.53
N ARG A 73 -8.03 14.62 -7.39
CA ARG A 73 -7.84 13.72 -6.24
C ARG A 73 -7.31 12.36 -6.70
N PRO A 74 -6.71 11.55 -5.81
CA PRO A 74 -6.23 10.21 -6.17
C PRO A 74 -7.33 9.26 -6.63
N ASP A 75 -8.57 9.44 -6.14
CA ASP A 75 -9.76 8.65 -6.52
C ASP A 75 -10.50 9.23 -7.75
N SER A 76 -10.02 10.32 -8.35
CA SER A 76 -10.58 10.89 -9.58
C SER A 76 -10.23 10.05 -10.81
N PRO A 77 -10.86 10.30 -11.97
CA PRO A 77 -10.44 9.69 -13.22
C PRO A 77 -8.98 10.00 -13.58
N SER A 78 -8.27 9.01 -14.12
CA SER A 78 -6.86 9.17 -14.47
C SER A 78 -6.68 10.13 -15.64
N VAL A 79 -5.61 10.94 -15.60
CA VAL A 79 -5.08 11.70 -16.75
C VAL A 79 -3.83 11.07 -17.34
N PHE A 80 -3.12 10.27 -16.54
CA PHE A 80 -2.11 9.33 -17.02
C PHE A 80 -2.49 7.96 -16.49
N GLY A 81 -2.65 7.02 -17.42
CA GLY A 81 -3.15 5.66 -17.18
C GLY A 81 -2.36 4.61 -17.96
N ALA A 82 -1.16 4.94 -18.44
CA ALA A 82 -0.28 4.04 -19.19
C ALA A 82 0.04 2.70 -18.46
N ILE A 83 -0.18 2.64 -17.15
CA ILE A 83 -0.08 1.41 -16.36
C ILE A 83 -1.22 0.41 -16.68
N LEU A 84 -2.40 0.89 -17.11
CA LEU A 84 -3.57 0.06 -17.45
C LEU A 84 -3.67 -0.21 -18.96
N ASP A 85 -3.20 0.70 -19.79
CA ASP A 85 -3.12 0.53 -21.24
C ASP A 85 -2.03 1.45 -21.77
N ARG A 86 -1.10 0.97 -22.60
CA ARG A 86 0.05 1.79 -23.04
C ARG A 86 -0.34 3.05 -23.84
N GLY A 87 -1.55 3.12 -24.37
CA GLY A 87 -2.11 4.31 -25.02
C GLY A 87 -2.81 5.29 -24.07
N ALA A 88 -3.05 4.92 -22.81
CA ALA A 88 -3.85 5.69 -21.86
C ALA A 88 -3.10 6.88 -21.22
N GLY A 89 -2.29 7.57 -22.01
CA GLY A 89 -1.58 8.80 -21.62
C GLY A 89 -0.38 8.57 -20.71
N HIS A 90 0.68 9.35 -20.95
CA HIS A 90 1.95 9.26 -20.23
C HIS A 90 2.67 10.62 -20.18
N PHE A 91 3.62 10.75 -19.27
CA PHE A 91 4.51 11.91 -19.23
C PHE A 91 5.98 11.52 -18.99
N ARG A 92 6.75 11.45 -20.08
CA ARG A 92 8.16 11.07 -20.10
C ARG A 92 9.09 12.29 -20.04
N LEU A 93 10.13 12.21 -19.20
CA LEU A 93 11.26 13.12 -19.15
C LEU A 93 12.54 12.32 -18.88
N ALA A 94 13.35 12.11 -19.91
CA ALA A 94 14.53 11.24 -19.84
C ALA A 94 15.50 11.57 -21.00
N PRO A 95 16.73 11.03 -21.00
CA PRO A 95 17.60 11.12 -22.15
C PRO A 95 17.02 10.44 -23.40
N TYR A 96 17.33 10.98 -24.56
CA TYR A 96 17.01 10.38 -25.85
C TYR A 96 17.75 9.04 -26.03
N GLY A 97 17.05 8.03 -26.51
CA GLY A 97 17.63 6.73 -26.84
C GLY A 97 18.05 5.87 -25.65
N VAL A 98 17.75 6.29 -24.42
CA VAL A 98 18.03 5.52 -23.19
C VAL A 98 16.74 5.28 -22.42
N THR A 99 16.48 4.03 -22.06
CA THR A 99 15.29 3.62 -21.31
C THR A 99 15.61 2.99 -19.96
N VAL A 100 16.87 2.59 -19.73
CA VAL A 100 17.32 1.98 -18.48
C VAL A 100 18.22 2.99 -17.75
N PRO A 101 17.86 3.44 -16.54
CA PRO A 101 18.69 4.35 -15.76
C PRO A 101 19.87 3.61 -15.13
N SER A 102 20.91 4.35 -14.77
CA SER A 102 22.08 3.81 -14.07
C SER A 102 21.84 3.62 -12.58
N ALA A 103 21.00 4.46 -11.97
CA ALA A 103 20.63 4.35 -10.56
C ALA A 103 19.31 5.06 -10.29
N ARG A 104 18.60 4.60 -9.27
CA ARG A 104 17.32 5.14 -8.79
C ARG A 104 17.30 5.10 -7.27
N ARG A 105 16.86 6.18 -6.64
CA ARG A 105 16.70 6.25 -5.19
C ARG A 105 15.73 7.35 -4.81
N TYR A 106 15.10 7.23 -3.66
CA TYR A 106 14.54 8.40 -2.99
C TYR A 106 15.63 9.20 -2.33
N LEU A 107 15.49 10.53 -2.29
CA LEU A 107 16.32 11.35 -1.43
C LEU A 107 16.06 10.96 0.05
N PRO A 108 17.09 10.88 0.89
CA PRO A 108 16.93 10.44 2.28
C PRO A 108 15.90 11.29 3.05
N GLY A 109 14.97 10.60 3.71
CA GLY A 109 13.90 11.20 4.50
C GLY A 109 12.81 11.87 3.66
N SER A 110 12.64 11.54 2.38
CA SER A 110 11.58 12.13 1.55
C SER A 110 10.92 11.16 0.55
N LEU A 111 9.86 11.67 -0.08
CA LEU A 111 9.21 11.11 -1.28
C LEU A 111 9.65 11.85 -2.55
N ILE A 112 10.89 12.34 -2.60
CA ILE A 112 11.49 12.89 -3.83
C ILE A 112 12.29 11.78 -4.51
N MET A 113 11.90 11.44 -5.73
CA MET A 113 12.57 10.43 -6.52
C MET A 113 13.75 11.04 -7.28
N GLU A 114 14.94 10.44 -7.19
CA GLU A 114 16.12 10.80 -7.98
C GLU A 114 16.48 9.64 -8.91
N THR A 115 16.51 9.93 -10.22
CA THR A 115 16.93 9.00 -11.26
C THR A 115 18.21 9.50 -11.92
N THR A 116 19.25 8.69 -11.87
CA THR A 116 20.54 8.95 -12.51
C THR A 116 20.61 8.19 -13.82
N TRP A 117 20.91 8.91 -14.91
CA TRP A 117 21.05 8.34 -16.24
C TRP A 117 22.48 8.44 -16.72
N GLN A 118 22.98 7.33 -17.24
CA GLN A 118 24.23 7.29 -17.99
C GLN A 118 23.89 7.18 -19.47
N THR A 119 24.45 8.08 -20.27
CA THR A 119 24.41 8.00 -21.73
C THR A 119 25.82 7.75 -22.26
N HIS A 120 25.96 7.51 -23.57
CA HIS A 120 27.27 7.41 -24.20
C HIS A 120 28.11 8.69 -24.07
N THR A 121 27.46 9.85 -23.95
CA THR A 121 28.10 11.17 -24.05
C THR A 121 28.06 11.99 -22.77
N GLY A 122 27.40 11.53 -21.71
CA GLY A 122 27.26 12.28 -20.47
C GLY A 122 26.31 11.66 -19.46
N TRP A 123 26.11 12.37 -18.36
CA TRP A 123 25.32 11.97 -17.21
C TRP A 123 24.24 13.00 -16.90
N LEU A 124 23.06 12.51 -16.54
CA LEU A 124 21.89 13.31 -16.23
C LEU A 124 21.30 12.87 -14.88
N ILE A 125 20.92 13.82 -14.04
CA ILE A 125 20.11 13.55 -12.84
C ILE A 125 18.74 14.18 -13.06
N VAL A 126 17.68 13.39 -12.90
CA VAL A 126 16.29 13.83 -12.88
C VAL A 126 15.76 13.67 -11.46
N ARG A 127 15.10 14.69 -10.92
CA ARG A 127 14.37 14.62 -9.65
C ARG A 127 12.91 14.93 -9.85
N ASP A 128 12.05 14.06 -9.35
CA ASP A 128 10.59 14.14 -9.48
C ASP A 128 9.95 14.24 -8.09
N ALA A 129 8.98 15.14 -7.94
CA ALA A 129 8.22 15.33 -6.71
C ALA A 129 6.80 15.81 -7.00
N LEU A 130 5.84 15.37 -6.19
CA LEU A 130 4.61 16.13 -5.96
C LEU A 130 4.92 17.18 -4.89
N VAL A 131 4.69 18.45 -5.21
CA VAL A 131 5.24 19.58 -4.45
C VAL A 131 4.44 19.85 -3.18
N MET A 132 5.16 19.90 -2.06
CA MET A 132 4.66 20.43 -0.79
C MET A 132 5.15 21.87 -0.60
N GLY A 133 4.26 22.75 -0.18
CA GLY A 133 4.52 24.15 0.12
C GLY A 133 4.03 24.54 1.51
N PRO A 134 4.42 25.71 2.05
CA PRO A 134 3.82 26.21 3.27
C PRO A 134 2.32 26.43 3.12
N TRP A 135 1.57 26.29 4.22
CA TRP A 135 0.15 26.63 4.24
C TRP A 135 -0.12 28.03 3.69
N HIS A 136 -1.11 28.15 2.81
CA HIS A 136 -1.37 29.37 2.05
C HIS A 136 -2.72 30.04 2.35
N ASP A 137 -3.69 29.32 2.89
CA ASP A 137 -5.04 29.84 3.15
C ASP A 137 -5.10 30.60 4.50
N LEU A 138 -4.65 31.87 4.48
CA LEU A 138 -4.57 32.73 5.68
C LEU A 138 -5.81 33.61 5.90
N ASP A 139 -6.50 33.99 4.82
CA ASP A 139 -7.63 34.94 4.87
C ASP A 139 -9.01 34.25 4.83
N THR A 140 -9.07 33.04 4.30
CA THR A 140 -10.31 32.26 4.14
C THR A 140 -10.11 30.83 4.56
N ARG A 141 -11.16 30.21 5.11
CA ARG A 141 -11.13 28.77 5.42
C ARG A 141 -11.02 27.95 4.13
N SER A 142 -10.09 27.01 4.10
CA SER A 142 -9.98 26.02 3.03
C SER A 142 -11.30 25.29 2.81
N ARG A 143 -11.61 25.02 1.55
CA ARG A 143 -12.82 24.27 1.14
C ARG A 143 -12.57 22.77 1.05
N THR A 144 -11.31 22.34 0.96
CA THR A 144 -10.92 20.93 0.86
C THR A 144 -10.68 20.34 2.24
N HIS A 145 -10.00 21.09 3.11
CA HIS A 145 -9.63 20.62 4.44
C HIS A 145 -10.81 20.58 5.40
N ARG A 146 -11.13 19.37 5.86
CA ARG A 146 -12.01 19.10 7.00
C ARG A 146 -11.22 18.92 8.29
N ARG A 147 -9.94 18.56 8.20
CA ARG A 147 -8.98 18.52 9.31
C ARG A 147 -8.31 19.86 9.56
N THR A 148 -7.73 20.01 10.74
CA THR A 148 -6.94 21.20 11.08
C THR A 148 -5.71 21.22 10.17
N PRO A 149 -5.56 22.28 9.36
CA PRO A 149 -4.40 22.46 8.51
C PRO A 149 -3.07 22.37 9.25
N MET A 150 -2.03 21.98 8.52
CA MET A 150 -0.66 21.93 8.99
C MET A 150 0.15 23.11 8.49
N ASP A 151 1.42 23.18 8.92
CA ASP A 151 2.39 24.15 8.39
C ASP A 151 2.67 23.96 6.89
N TRP A 152 2.35 22.77 6.36
CA TRP A 152 2.58 22.35 4.98
C TRP A 152 1.28 21.92 4.30
N ASP A 153 1.16 22.19 3.01
CA ASP A 153 0.04 21.78 2.16
C ASP A 153 0.50 21.38 0.74
N ALA A 154 -0.36 20.66 0.02
CA ALA A 154 -0.14 20.31 -1.37
C ALA A 154 -0.24 21.53 -2.28
N GLU A 155 0.74 21.74 -3.16
CA GLU A 155 0.64 22.81 -4.16
C GLU A 155 -0.02 22.35 -5.47
N HIS A 156 -0.35 21.05 -5.60
CA HIS A 156 -0.93 20.44 -6.81
C HIS A 156 -0.05 20.63 -8.05
N ILE A 157 1.25 20.36 -7.88
CA ILE A 157 2.27 20.45 -8.93
C ILE A 157 3.07 19.16 -8.94
N LEU A 158 3.11 18.49 -10.09
CA LEU A 158 4.15 17.52 -10.40
C LEU A 158 5.36 18.28 -10.94
N LEU A 159 6.43 18.35 -10.15
CA LEU A 159 7.65 19.06 -10.48
C LEU A 159 8.79 18.09 -10.82
N ARG A 160 9.44 18.36 -11.94
CA ARG A 160 10.56 17.57 -12.45
C ARG A 160 11.74 18.49 -12.72
N THR A 161 12.87 18.28 -12.05
CA THR A 161 14.11 19.04 -12.27
C THR A 161 15.16 18.15 -12.89
N VAL A 162 15.97 18.72 -13.77
CA VAL A 162 16.99 18.00 -14.53
C VAL A 162 18.29 18.77 -14.46
N ARG A 163 19.38 18.06 -14.18
CA ARG A 163 20.74 18.60 -14.22
C ARG A 163 21.64 17.72 -15.06
N CYS A 164 22.33 18.29 -16.05
CA CYS A 164 23.43 17.60 -16.71
C CYS A 164 24.68 17.72 -15.83
N VAL A 165 25.09 16.61 -15.23
CA VAL A 165 26.18 16.61 -14.24
C VAL A 165 27.54 16.43 -14.87
N SER A 166 27.61 15.86 -16.08
CA SER A 166 28.85 15.74 -16.84
C SER A 166 28.57 15.48 -18.31
N GLY A 167 29.43 15.99 -19.19
CA GLY A 167 29.40 15.72 -20.62
C GLY A 167 28.24 16.42 -21.34
N VAL A 168 27.65 15.71 -22.30
CA VAL A 168 26.59 16.22 -23.17
C VAL A 168 25.47 15.19 -23.23
N VAL A 169 24.22 15.61 -23.01
CA VAL A 169 23.06 14.73 -23.02
C VAL A 169 21.92 15.33 -23.84
N GLU A 170 21.34 14.55 -24.74
CA GLU A 170 20.09 14.91 -25.42
C GLU A 170 18.92 14.58 -24.49
N LEU A 171 18.23 15.60 -23.98
CA LEU A 171 17.02 15.45 -23.16
C LEU A 171 15.79 15.43 -24.05
N VAL A 172 14.84 14.55 -23.76
CA VAL A 172 13.50 14.54 -24.36
C VAL A 172 12.40 14.60 -23.32
N MET A 173 11.35 15.33 -23.68
CA MET A 173 10.09 15.44 -22.94
C MET A 173 8.94 15.09 -23.87
N SER A 174 7.99 14.30 -23.38
CA SER A 174 6.77 13.88 -24.06
C SER A 174 5.65 13.83 -23.02
N CYS A 175 4.68 14.72 -23.12
CA CYS A 175 3.55 14.84 -22.19
C CYS A 175 2.24 14.71 -22.96
N GLU A 176 1.57 13.58 -22.80
CA GLU A 176 0.32 13.23 -23.50
C GLU A 176 -0.73 12.81 -22.48
N PRO A 177 -1.46 13.76 -21.87
CA PRO A 177 -2.55 13.42 -20.96
C PRO A 177 -3.74 12.85 -21.72
N ALA A 178 -4.42 11.87 -21.11
CA ALA A 178 -5.63 11.26 -21.61
C ALA A 178 -6.68 11.23 -20.49
N PHE A 179 -7.67 12.10 -20.59
CA PHE A 179 -8.69 12.32 -19.57
C PHE A 179 -9.70 11.17 -19.50
N ASP A 180 -10.33 11.03 -18.33
CA ASP A 180 -11.35 10.03 -18.03
C ASP A 180 -10.92 8.60 -18.43
N TYR A 181 -9.77 8.16 -17.91
CA TYR A 181 -9.22 6.83 -18.23
C TYR A 181 -9.10 6.59 -19.73
N HIS A 182 -8.57 7.58 -20.46
CA HIS A 182 -8.41 7.55 -21.92
C HIS A 182 -9.72 7.54 -22.73
N ARG A 183 -10.88 7.85 -22.14
CA ARG A 183 -12.13 8.06 -22.89
C ARG A 183 -12.14 9.41 -23.63
N GLU A 184 -11.31 10.35 -23.17
CA GLU A 184 -11.27 11.72 -23.69
C GLU A 184 -9.83 12.17 -24.02
N PRO A 185 -9.55 12.58 -25.27
CA PRO A 185 -8.23 13.11 -25.62
C PRO A 185 -8.02 14.52 -25.06
N ALA A 186 -6.76 14.94 -25.00
CA ALA A 186 -6.38 16.30 -24.62
C ALA A 186 -6.20 17.22 -25.84
N THR A 187 -6.60 18.49 -25.70
CA THR A 187 -6.23 19.57 -26.62
C THR A 187 -5.23 20.49 -25.95
N TRP A 188 -4.11 20.75 -26.62
CA TRP A 188 -3.09 21.68 -26.16
C TRP A 188 -3.19 23.06 -26.83
N GLU A 189 -2.90 24.11 -26.06
CA GLU A 189 -2.67 25.45 -26.57
C GLU A 189 -1.57 26.17 -25.78
N TYR A 190 -0.86 27.09 -26.44
CA TYR A 190 0.09 27.96 -25.74
C TYR A 190 -0.66 28.97 -24.88
N SER A 191 -0.24 29.13 -23.63
CA SER A 191 -0.83 30.08 -22.66
C SER A 191 0.05 31.29 -22.36
N ALA A 192 1.28 31.31 -22.87
CA ALA A 192 2.20 32.44 -22.79
C ALA A 192 2.69 32.88 -24.18
N GLN A 193 3.35 34.04 -24.27
CA GLN A 193 3.92 34.54 -25.52
C GLN A 193 5.12 33.71 -26.02
N ALA A 194 5.80 33.01 -25.11
CA ALA A 194 6.96 32.18 -25.38
C ALA A 194 6.62 30.69 -25.29
N TYR A 195 7.56 29.83 -25.71
CA TYR A 195 7.40 28.37 -25.75
C TYR A 195 7.46 27.67 -24.38
N GLY A 196 7.59 28.41 -23.29
CA GLY A 196 7.78 27.86 -21.94
C GLY A 196 6.49 27.51 -21.21
N GLU A 197 5.32 27.81 -21.79
CA GLU A 197 4.03 27.52 -21.14
C GLU A 197 2.96 27.06 -22.14
N ALA A 198 2.27 25.98 -21.78
CA ALA A 198 1.12 25.47 -22.50
C ALA A 198 0.07 24.92 -21.53
N ILE A 199 -1.17 24.83 -21.97
CA ILE A 199 -2.26 24.25 -21.20
C ILE A 199 -2.96 23.14 -21.99
N ALA A 200 -3.35 22.07 -21.28
CA ALA A 200 -4.13 20.97 -21.80
C ALA A 200 -5.51 20.93 -21.16
N ARG A 201 -6.55 20.70 -21.97
CA ARG A 201 -7.92 20.47 -21.51
C ARG A 201 -8.51 19.25 -22.21
N SER A 202 -9.52 18.63 -21.60
CA SER A 202 -10.32 17.64 -22.32
C SER A 202 -10.89 18.26 -23.59
N SER A 203 -10.76 17.57 -24.73
CA SER A 203 -11.33 18.01 -26.00
C SER A 203 -12.86 17.92 -26.04
N LYS A 204 -13.48 17.09 -25.18
CA LYS A 204 -14.93 16.84 -25.19
C LYS A 204 -15.64 17.58 -24.07
N ASN A 205 -15.14 17.47 -22.83
CA ASN A 205 -15.78 18.00 -21.63
C ASN A 205 -14.80 18.86 -20.81
N PRO A 206 -14.38 20.03 -21.33
CA PRO A 206 -13.35 20.87 -20.69
C PRO A 206 -13.73 21.39 -19.30
N GLU A 207 -15.03 21.54 -19.01
CA GLU A 207 -15.53 21.99 -17.71
C GLU A 207 -15.65 20.86 -16.68
N ALA A 208 -15.63 19.59 -17.12
CA ALA A 208 -15.75 18.42 -16.23
C ALA A 208 -14.41 17.96 -15.66
N HIS A 209 -13.30 18.47 -16.21
CA HIS A 209 -11.93 18.08 -15.84
C HIS A 209 -11.08 19.30 -15.53
N PRO A 210 -10.10 19.21 -14.62
CA PRO A 210 -9.20 20.32 -14.36
C PRO A 210 -8.36 20.64 -15.60
N THR A 211 -8.08 21.93 -15.81
CA THR A 211 -7.10 22.37 -16.82
C THR A 211 -5.70 22.04 -16.31
N LEU A 212 -4.91 21.33 -17.12
CA LEU A 212 -3.51 21.06 -16.83
C LEU A 212 -2.64 22.18 -17.40
N ARG A 213 -1.70 22.71 -16.62
CA ARG A 213 -0.74 23.71 -17.07
C ARG A 213 0.67 23.15 -17.01
N LEU A 214 1.38 23.23 -18.13
CA LEU A 214 2.78 22.83 -18.26
C LEU A 214 3.65 24.09 -18.32
N THR A 215 4.54 24.28 -17.35
CA THR A 215 5.50 25.40 -17.30
C THR A 215 6.94 24.86 -17.26
N THR A 216 7.83 25.44 -18.06
CA THR A 216 9.22 24.97 -18.22
C THR A 216 10.12 26.04 -18.83
N ASN A 217 11.43 25.90 -18.63
CA ASN A 217 12.44 26.62 -19.41
C ASN A 217 12.84 25.92 -20.72
N LEU A 218 12.17 24.81 -21.09
CA LEU A 218 12.27 24.18 -22.40
C LEU A 218 11.45 24.94 -23.46
N ARG A 219 11.76 24.66 -24.72
CA ARG A 219 10.92 25.10 -25.85
C ARG A 219 9.93 23.97 -26.17
N ILE A 220 8.68 24.15 -25.74
CA ILE A 220 7.59 23.21 -26.02
C ILE A 220 7.14 23.34 -27.47
N GLY A 221 6.95 22.20 -28.14
CA GLY A 221 6.18 22.07 -29.38
C GLY A 221 4.90 21.27 -29.10
N LEU A 222 3.80 21.66 -29.74
CA LEU A 222 2.49 21.01 -29.60
C LEU A 222 2.20 20.19 -30.86
N GLU A 223 2.04 18.88 -30.70
CA GLU A 223 1.78 17.94 -31.79
C GLU A 223 0.55 17.08 -31.46
N GLY A 224 -0.62 17.48 -31.95
CA GLY A 224 -1.88 16.78 -31.67
C GLY A 224 -2.23 16.81 -30.19
N HIS A 225 -2.25 15.63 -29.55
CA HIS A 225 -2.59 15.45 -28.13
C HIS A 225 -1.37 15.56 -27.20
N GLU A 226 -0.18 15.85 -27.74
CA GLU A 226 1.08 15.77 -27.03
C GLU A 226 1.86 17.09 -27.02
N ALA A 227 2.40 17.46 -25.84
CA ALA A 227 3.41 18.48 -25.68
C ALA A 227 4.81 17.84 -25.65
N ARG A 228 5.67 18.23 -26.60
CA ARG A 228 7.01 17.68 -26.78
C ARG A 228 8.09 18.73 -26.57
N ALA A 229 9.25 18.31 -26.09
CA ALA A 229 10.46 19.12 -26.17
C ALA A 229 11.69 18.23 -26.36
N ARG A 230 12.67 18.76 -27.07
CA ARG A 230 14.00 18.15 -27.19
C ARG A 230 15.05 19.22 -27.08
N THR A 231 16.06 18.99 -26.24
CA THR A 231 17.17 19.93 -26.07
C THR A 231 18.47 19.21 -25.81
N ARG A 232 19.56 19.78 -26.28
CA ARG A 232 20.92 19.33 -25.97
C ARG A 232 21.38 20.05 -24.72
N LEU A 233 21.72 19.29 -23.69
CA LEU A 233 22.30 19.79 -22.45
C LEU A 233 23.80 19.54 -22.43
N THR A 234 24.51 20.45 -21.82
CA THR A 234 25.94 20.40 -21.50
C THR A 234 26.12 20.45 -19.98
N GLU A 235 27.29 20.05 -19.51
CA GLU A 235 27.62 20.05 -18.09
C GLU A 235 27.29 21.39 -17.40
N GLY A 236 26.50 21.34 -16.33
CA GLY A 236 26.03 22.50 -15.59
C GLY A 236 24.66 23.02 -16.01
N ASP A 237 24.14 22.61 -17.16
CA ASP A 237 22.79 23.00 -17.60
C ASP A 237 21.71 22.43 -16.69
N ASN A 238 20.70 23.26 -16.44
CA ASN A 238 19.58 22.97 -15.56
C ASN A 238 18.24 23.20 -16.28
N VAL A 239 17.31 22.27 -16.12
CA VAL A 239 15.97 22.32 -16.68
C VAL A 239 14.94 22.03 -15.60
N PHE A 240 13.78 22.67 -15.65
CA PHE A 240 12.62 22.28 -14.87
C PHE A 240 11.42 22.07 -15.78
N VAL A 241 10.52 21.17 -15.39
CA VAL A 241 9.21 20.97 -16.02
C VAL A 241 8.19 20.77 -14.90
N ALA A 242 7.16 21.62 -14.87
CA ALA A 242 6.10 21.59 -13.87
C ALA A 242 4.75 21.36 -14.56
N LEU A 243 3.99 20.36 -14.10
CA LEU A 243 2.61 20.13 -14.50
C LEU A 243 1.70 20.45 -13.30
N SER A 244 0.83 21.44 -13.41
CA SER A 244 -0.10 21.85 -12.34
C SER A 244 -1.56 21.74 -12.77
N TRP A 245 -2.46 21.56 -11.80
CA TRP A 245 -3.91 21.42 -12.04
C TRP A 245 -4.77 22.29 -11.10
N SER A 246 -4.15 23.29 -10.47
CA SER A 246 -4.78 24.20 -9.52
C SER A 246 -4.43 25.67 -9.83
N GLY A 247 -4.93 26.57 -8.99
CA GLY A 247 -4.57 28.00 -9.03
C GLY A 247 -3.24 28.34 -8.34
N HIS A 248 -2.53 27.37 -7.76
CA HIS A 248 -1.27 27.64 -7.08
C HIS A 248 -0.18 28.09 -8.07
N PRO A 249 0.72 29.00 -7.67
CA PRO A 249 1.75 29.53 -8.56
C PRO A 249 2.77 28.44 -8.94
N ALA A 250 2.74 28.04 -10.21
CA ALA A 250 3.76 27.19 -10.82
C ALA A 250 5.10 27.96 -10.96
N PRO A 251 6.25 27.27 -10.81
CA PRO A 251 7.56 27.90 -10.96
C PRO A 251 7.74 28.42 -12.39
N GLN A 252 8.31 29.62 -12.53
CA GLN A 252 8.62 30.27 -13.80
C GLN A 252 10.12 30.19 -14.14
N THR A 253 10.95 29.90 -13.14
CA THR A 253 12.42 29.79 -13.27
C THR A 253 12.92 28.48 -12.66
N PHE A 254 14.16 28.09 -13.01
CA PHE A 254 14.77 26.92 -12.40
C PHE A 254 15.05 27.14 -10.90
N GLU A 255 15.38 28.37 -10.51
CA GLU A 255 15.63 28.76 -9.13
C GLU A 255 14.37 28.58 -8.26
N GLU A 256 13.20 28.99 -8.76
CA GLU A 256 11.91 28.76 -8.09
C GLU A 256 11.57 27.26 -8.00
N ALA A 257 11.83 26.50 -9.09
CA ALA A 257 11.66 25.05 -9.08
C ALA A 257 12.59 24.38 -8.05
N ALA A 258 13.85 24.81 -7.96
CA ALA A 258 14.81 24.29 -6.99
C ALA A 258 14.39 24.61 -5.54
N ASP A 259 13.85 25.80 -5.28
CA ASP A 259 13.30 26.20 -3.98
C ASP A 259 12.09 25.34 -3.59
N LYS A 260 11.14 25.12 -4.50
CA LYS A 260 9.99 24.22 -4.27
C LYS A 260 10.43 22.78 -3.99
N MET A 261 11.42 22.27 -4.73
CA MET A 261 12.01 20.94 -4.48
C MET A 261 12.67 20.85 -3.10
N TRP A 262 13.38 21.90 -2.67
CA TRP A 262 13.98 21.96 -1.34
C TRP A 262 12.92 22.00 -0.24
N LYS A 263 11.91 22.88 -0.34
CA LYS A 263 10.78 22.95 0.60
C LYS A 263 10.04 21.62 0.72
N THR A 264 9.82 20.96 -0.41
CA THR A 264 9.22 19.61 -0.42
C THR A 264 10.08 18.62 0.36
N SER A 265 11.41 18.66 0.19
CA SER A 265 12.31 17.81 0.97
C SER A 265 12.25 18.09 2.46
N GLU A 266 12.16 19.35 2.85
CA GLU A 266 12.10 19.75 4.26
C GLU A 266 10.77 19.34 4.90
N CYS A 267 9.64 19.48 4.19
CA CYS A 267 8.34 18.99 4.64
C CYS A 267 8.39 17.51 5.04
N TRP A 268 8.87 16.65 4.14
CA TRP A 268 8.98 15.21 4.42
C TRP A 268 9.96 14.89 5.55
N ARG A 269 11.10 15.60 5.61
CA ARG A 269 12.11 15.39 6.65
C ARG A 269 11.61 15.80 8.03
N GLN A 270 10.92 16.94 8.12
CA GLN A 270 10.32 17.39 9.37
C GLN A 270 9.34 16.36 9.90
N TRP A 271 8.52 15.77 9.02
CA TRP A 271 7.58 14.73 9.40
C TRP A 271 8.27 13.44 9.85
N ILE A 272 9.16 12.86 9.03
CA ILE A 272 9.79 11.56 9.35
C ILE A 272 10.72 11.64 10.57
N ASN A 273 11.28 12.81 10.89
CA ASN A 273 12.15 12.99 12.06
C ASN A 273 11.38 12.98 13.40
N ILE A 274 10.05 13.06 13.38
CA ILE A 274 9.21 12.89 14.58
C ILE A 274 9.19 11.42 15.01
N GLY A 275 9.25 10.50 14.04
CA GLY A 275 9.11 9.08 14.31
C GLY A 275 10.31 8.48 15.05
N ASP A 276 10.02 7.51 15.91
CA ASP A 276 11.00 6.69 16.59
C ASP A 276 11.35 5.48 15.71
N PHE A 277 12.63 5.38 15.37
CA PHE A 277 13.14 4.32 14.52
C PHE A 277 14.34 3.66 15.19
N PRO A 278 14.27 2.35 15.50
CA PRO A 278 15.34 1.65 16.18
C PRO A 278 16.65 1.72 15.38
N ASP A 279 17.78 1.76 16.08
CA ASP A 279 19.11 1.72 15.47
C ASP A 279 19.44 0.29 15.03
N HIS A 280 18.79 -0.14 13.95
CA HIS A 280 18.85 -1.49 13.42
C HIS A 280 19.09 -1.46 11.90
N PRO A 281 19.77 -2.46 11.30
CA PRO A 281 19.94 -2.55 9.84
C PRO A 281 18.64 -2.44 9.04
N TRP A 282 17.51 -2.84 9.62
CA TRP A 282 16.19 -2.76 8.96
C TRP A 282 15.49 -1.39 9.09
N ARG A 283 16.12 -0.40 9.73
CA ARG A 283 15.59 0.96 9.90
C ARG A 283 15.10 1.58 8.60
N SER A 284 15.82 1.37 7.49
CA SER A 284 15.47 1.96 6.20
C SER A 284 14.15 1.42 5.62
N TYR A 285 13.78 0.17 5.93
CA TYR A 285 12.49 -0.41 5.55
C TYR A 285 11.35 0.22 6.37
N LEU A 286 11.55 0.41 7.68
CA LEU A 286 10.58 1.11 8.53
C LEU A 286 10.32 2.53 8.05
N GLN A 287 11.39 3.30 7.79
CA GLN A 287 11.27 4.68 7.32
C GLN A 287 10.59 4.78 5.96
N ARG A 288 10.90 3.86 5.01
CA ARG A 288 10.22 3.85 3.71
C ARG A 288 8.74 3.51 3.87
N SER A 289 8.41 2.46 4.62
CA SER A 289 7.01 2.07 4.85
C SER A 289 6.22 3.19 5.52
N ALA A 290 6.79 3.88 6.51
CA ALA A 290 6.15 5.02 7.16
C ALA A 290 5.87 6.17 6.19
N LEU A 291 6.86 6.55 5.36
CA LEU A 291 6.67 7.56 4.31
C LEU A 291 5.62 7.14 3.28
N THR A 292 5.57 5.87 2.89
CA THR A 292 4.55 5.35 1.97
C THR A 292 3.15 5.46 2.57
N LEU A 293 2.96 5.03 3.82
CA LEU A 293 1.68 5.16 4.53
C LEU A 293 1.24 6.61 4.66
N LYS A 294 2.16 7.52 5.01
CA LYS A 294 1.88 8.96 5.03
C LYS A 294 1.48 9.48 3.65
N GLY A 295 2.20 9.07 2.60
CA GLY A 295 1.86 9.46 1.24
C GLY A 295 0.52 8.89 0.75
N LEU A 296 0.05 7.77 1.32
CA LEU A 296 -1.28 7.22 1.06
C LEU A 296 -2.36 7.84 1.96
N THR A 297 -2.02 8.72 2.89
CA THR A 297 -2.99 9.44 3.74
C THR A 297 -3.45 10.71 3.03
N TYR A 298 -4.74 10.82 2.77
CA TYR A 298 -5.38 11.99 2.18
C TYR A 298 -5.57 13.07 3.24
N SER A 299 -4.63 14.02 3.31
CA SER A 299 -4.55 15.09 4.32
C SER A 299 -5.86 15.85 4.56
N PRO A 300 -6.65 16.20 3.52
CA PRO A 300 -7.84 17.01 3.73
C PRO A 300 -8.90 16.38 4.63
N THR A 301 -9.03 15.05 4.62
CA THR A 301 -10.06 14.34 5.41
C THR A 301 -9.48 13.42 6.49
N GLY A 302 -8.25 12.94 6.31
CA GLY A 302 -7.65 11.88 7.11
C GLY A 302 -7.89 10.46 6.57
N ALA A 303 -8.56 10.32 5.41
CA ALA A 303 -8.79 9.02 4.79
C ALA A 303 -7.46 8.38 4.34
N LEU A 304 -7.29 7.08 4.54
CA LEU A 304 -6.11 6.34 4.07
C LEU A 304 -6.51 5.49 2.87
N LEU A 305 -5.81 5.67 1.74
CA LEU A 305 -6.00 4.82 0.56
C LEU A 305 -5.43 3.42 0.81
N ALA A 306 -6.15 2.36 0.41
CA ALA A 306 -5.61 0.99 0.47
C ALA A 306 -4.41 0.81 -0.48
N ALA A 307 -4.46 1.42 -1.66
CA ALA A 307 -3.33 1.59 -2.57
C ALA A 307 -3.50 2.82 -3.47
N SER A 308 -2.44 3.18 -4.19
CA SER A 308 -2.49 4.32 -5.13
C SER A 308 -3.16 3.97 -6.48
N THR A 309 -3.30 2.68 -6.79
CA THR A 309 -3.72 2.17 -8.10
C THR A 309 -5.07 1.47 -8.08
N THR A 310 -5.57 1.22 -9.28
CA THR A 310 -6.66 0.28 -9.54
C THR A 310 -6.20 -0.80 -10.51
N SER A 311 -6.87 -1.95 -10.49
CA SER A 311 -6.90 -2.96 -11.54
C SER A 311 -5.54 -3.53 -11.94
N LEU A 312 -4.59 -3.52 -11.02
CA LEU A 312 -3.39 -4.33 -11.16
C LEU A 312 -3.71 -5.78 -10.77
N PRO A 313 -3.18 -6.77 -11.49
CA PRO A 313 -3.63 -8.15 -11.37
C PRO A 313 -2.99 -8.91 -10.23
N GLU A 314 -3.80 -9.59 -9.41
CA GLU A 314 -3.37 -10.61 -8.43
C GLU A 314 -2.74 -11.84 -9.12
N THR A 315 -3.05 -12.07 -10.40
CA THR A 315 -2.40 -13.11 -11.22
C THR A 315 -2.30 -12.62 -12.66
N PRO A 316 -1.14 -12.78 -13.33
CA PRO A 316 -0.98 -12.32 -14.71
C PRO A 316 -2.11 -12.81 -15.62
N GLN A 317 -2.75 -11.88 -16.35
CA GLN A 317 -3.88 -12.15 -17.25
C GLN A 317 -5.15 -12.68 -16.55
N GLY A 318 -5.21 -12.59 -15.21
CA GLY A 318 -6.35 -13.03 -14.41
C GLY A 318 -7.48 -12.01 -14.30
N GLU A 319 -8.57 -12.45 -13.66
CA GLU A 319 -9.80 -11.65 -13.46
C GLU A 319 -9.88 -10.91 -12.12
N ARG A 320 -8.90 -11.14 -11.23
CA ARG A 320 -8.77 -10.53 -9.91
C ARG A 320 -8.02 -9.19 -10.01
N ASN A 321 -8.75 -8.16 -10.42
CA ASN A 321 -8.24 -6.81 -10.66
C ASN A 321 -9.22 -5.79 -10.04
N TRP A 322 -8.83 -5.13 -8.94
CA TRP A 322 -9.74 -4.29 -8.13
C TRP A 322 -9.28 -2.84 -8.01
N ASP A 323 -10.22 -1.92 -7.78
CA ASP A 323 -9.88 -0.52 -7.44
C ASP A 323 -9.65 -0.36 -5.94
N TYR A 324 -8.42 0.00 -5.57
CA TYR A 324 -7.96 0.12 -4.18
C TYR A 324 -7.71 1.57 -3.76
N ARG A 325 -8.18 2.54 -4.54
CA ARG A 325 -7.97 3.98 -4.25
C ARG A 325 -8.92 4.52 -3.18
N TYR A 326 -9.60 3.64 -2.45
CA TYR A 326 -10.59 3.95 -1.44
C TYR A 326 -10.08 3.67 -0.03
N SER A 327 -10.80 4.18 0.96
CA SER A 327 -10.48 4.01 2.37
C SER A 327 -11.32 2.90 2.97
N TRP A 328 -10.72 1.72 3.12
CA TRP A 328 -11.29 0.64 3.94
C TRP A 328 -11.13 0.97 5.41
N ILE A 329 -12.21 0.80 6.19
CA ILE A 329 -12.17 1.04 7.63
C ILE A 329 -11.14 0.12 8.29
N ARG A 330 -11.17 -1.18 7.95
CA ARG A 330 -10.23 -2.17 8.44
C ARG A 330 -8.77 -1.77 8.17
N ASP A 331 -8.41 -1.63 6.91
CA ASP A 331 -7.03 -1.37 6.47
C ASP A 331 -6.46 -0.11 7.14
N SER A 332 -7.30 0.92 7.22
CA SER A 332 -6.94 2.19 7.85
C SER A 332 -6.73 2.03 9.35
N THR A 333 -7.65 1.36 10.07
CA THR A 333 -7.50 1.15 11.53
C THR A 333 -6.22 0.41 11.89
N PHE A 334 -5.84 -0.57 11.07
CA PHE A 334 -4.60 -1.31 11.21
C PHE A 334 -3.39 -0.42 10.86
N ALA A 335 -3.43 0.35 9.77
CA ALA A 335 -2.29 1.17 9.32
C ALA A 335 -1.84 2.20 10.37
N LEU A 336 -2.82 2.76 11.09
CA LEU A 336 -2.59 3.72 12.15
C LEU A 336 -1.86 3.10 13.34
N TRP A 337 -2.08 1.83 13.64
CA TRP A 337 -1.33 1.14 14.69
C TRP A 337 0.17 1.05 14.34
N GLY A 338 0.52 0.83 13.07
CA GLY A 338 1.92 0.79 12.63
C GLY A 338 2.60 2.16 12.74
N LEU A 339 1.94 3.22 12.27
CA LEU A 339 2.44 4.59 12.42
C LEU A 339 2.58 4.97 13.89
N TYR A 340 1.57 4.66 14.70
CA TYR A 340 1.59 4.89 16.14
C TYR A 340 2.74 4.15 16.85
N THR A 341 3.03 2.91 16.46
CA THR A 341 4.16 2.13 17.00
C THR A 341 5.51 2.81 16.74
N LEU A 342 5.59 3.63 15.69
CA LEU A 342 6.76 4.46 15.35
C LEU A 342 6.66 5.88 15.93
N GLY A 343 5.73 6.16 16.85
CA GLY A 343 5.55 7.50 17.44
C GLY A 343 4.90 8.54 16.50
N LEU A 344 4.28 8.10 15.41
CA LEU A 344 3.57 8.94 14.45
C LEU A 344 2.06 8.81 14.69
N ASP A 345 1.52 9.65 15.58
CA ASP A 345 0.16 9.52 16.10
C ASP A 345 -0.88 10.40 15.41
N ARG A 346 -0.47 11.52 14.80
CA ARG A 346 -1.40 12.50 14.22
C ARG A 346 -2.28 11.92 13.12
N GLU A 347 -1.73 11.11 12.23
CA GLU A 347 -2.48 10.48 11.15
C GLU A 347 -3.63 9.62 11.71
N ALA A 348 -3.47 9.07 12.92
CA ALA A 348 -4.51 8.30 13.60
C ALA A 348 -5.67 9.20 14.05
N ASP A 349 -5.36 10.36 14.64
CA ASP A 349 -6.37 11.32 15.07
C ASP A 349 -7.21 11.84 13.89
N ASP A 350 -6.54 12.12 12.77
CA ASP A 350 -7.21 12.61 11.56
C ASP A 350 -8.15 11.55 10.96
N PHE A 351 -7.74 10.27 10.98
CA PHE A 351 -8.59 9.17 10.54
C PHE A 351 -9.76 8.87 11.49
N PHE A 352 -9.56 8.93 12.82
CA PHE A 352 -10.70 8.79 13.74
C PHE A 352 -11.73 9.90 13.54
N SER A 353 -11.26 11.11 13.21
CA SER A 353 -12.14 12.21 12.82
C SER A 353 -12.85 11.94 11.49
N PHE A 354 -12.18 11.31 10.51
CA PHE A 354 -12.81 10.83 9.27
C PHE A 354 -13.95 9.83 9.55
N ILE A 355 -13.73 8.84 10.42
CA ILE A 355 -14.75 7.89 10.87
C ILE A 355 -15.96 8.61 11.47
N ALA A 356 -15.72 9.58 12.36
CA ALA A 356 -16.78 10.36 13.00
C ALA A 356 -17.63 11.14 11.98
N ASP A 357 -16.99 11.65 10.92
CA ASP A 357 -17.69 12.34 9.84
C ASP A 357 -18.54 11.38 9.00
N VAL A 358 -18.00 10.24 8.55
CA VAL A 358 -18.72 9.30 7.66
C VAL A 358 -19.83 8.52 8.38
N SER A 359 -19.76 8.41 9.71
CA SER A 359 -20.84 7.86 10.56
C SER A 359 -21.95 8.87 10.86
N GLY A 360 -21.74 10.16 10.57
CA GLY A 360 -22.66 11.25 10.86
C GLY A 360 -22.73 11.65 12.36
N ALA A 361 -21.79 11.16 13.16
CA ALA A 361 -21.69 11.52 14.59
C ALA A 361 -21.65 13.04 14.83
N ASN A 362 -21.03 13.77 13.91
CA ASN A 362 -20.82 15.21 14.00
C ASN A 362 -21.98 16.06 13.44
N ASN A 363 -22.94 15.48 12.72
CA ASN A 363 -24.03 16.22 12.06
C ASN A 363 -25.45 15.81 12.53
N GLY A 364 -25.56 14.89 13.50
CA GLY A 364 -26.84 14.45 14.06
C GLY A 364 -27.59 13.43 13.21
N GLU A 365 -27.05 13.03 12.06
CA GLU A 365 -27.53 11.91 11.27
C GLU A 365 -26.76 10.65 11.68
N ARG A 366 -27.43 9.52 11.93
CA ARG A 366 -26.71 8.27 12.23
C ARG A 366 -26.80 7.34 11.03
N HIS A 367 -25.66 7.12 10.39
CA HIS A 367 -25.53 6.19 9.28
C HIS A 367 -24.74 4.96 9.74
N PRO A 368 -25.15 3.73 9.37
CA PRO A 368 -24.32 2.54 9.56
C PRO A 368 -22.95 2.74 8.90
N LEU A 369 -21.91 2.16 9.48
CA LEU A 369 -20.60 2.14 8.83
C LEU A 369 -20.63 1.22 7.60
N GLN A 370 -19.96 1.64 6.54
CA GLN A 370 -19.65 0.80 5.38
C GLN A 370 -18.25 0.23 5.52
N VAL A 371 -17.98 -0.81 4.74
CA VAL A 371 -16.66 -1.43 4.59
C VAL A 371 -15.61 -0.39 4.17
N MET A 372 -15.99 0.46 3.21
CA MET A 372 -15.08 1.44 2.61
C MET A 372 -15.80 2.70 2.13
N TYR A 373 -15.02 3.75 1.90
CA TYR A 373 -15.49 5.07 1.45
C TYR A 373 -14.53 5.69 0.41
N GLY A 374 -15.05 6.58 -0.43
CA GLY A 374 -14.21 7.51 -1.18
C GLY A 374 -13.39 8.41 -0.24
N VAL A 375 -12.29 9.00 -0.72
CA VAL A 375 -11.40 9.81 0.16
C VAL A 375 -12.09 11.06 0.70
N GLY A 376 -13.16 11.52 0.05
CA GLY A 376 -14.03 12.60 0.51
C GLY A 376 -15.16 12.15 1.46
N GLY A 377 -15.25 10.86 1.77
CA GLY A 377 -16.33 10.24 2.54
C GLY A 377 -17.52 9.80 1.70
N GLU A 378 -17.37 9.75 0.37
CA GLU A 378 -18.40 9.27 -0.54
C GLU A 378 -18.77 7.81 -0.24
N ARG A 379 -20.08 7.54 -0.18
CA ARG A 379 -20.66 6.25 0.21
C ARG A 379 -20.99 5.31 -0.96
N SER A 380 -20.97 5.85 -2.17
CA SER A 380 -21.34 5.13 -3.39
C SER A 380 -20.08 4.92 -4.23
N LEU A 381 -19.66 3.66 -4.35
CA LEU A 381 -18.45 3.26 -5.07
C LEU A 381 -18.79 2.20 -6.12
N VAL A 382 -19.85 2.47 -6.89
CA VAL A 382 -20.40 1.54 -7.89
C VAL A 382 -19.28 1.04 -8.81
N GLU A 383 -19.12 -0.27 -8.84
CA GLU A 383 -18.16 -0.95 -9.70
C GLU A 383 -18.58 -0.82 -11.18
N ASP A 384 -17.65 -0.40 -12.04
CA ASP A 384 -17.83 -0.32 -13.49
C ASP A 384 -16.60 -0.91 -14.21
N GLU A 385 -16.81 -1.52 -15.37
CA GLU A 385 -15.77 -2.16 -16.16
C GLU A 385 -15.37 -1.31 -17.37
N LEU A 386 -14.08 -0.95 -17.42
CA LEU A 386 -13.47 -0.16 -18.50
C LEU A 386 -13.05 -1.06 -19.67
N ASN A 387 -14.05 -1.56 -20.40
CA ASN A 387 -13.85 -2.51 -21.52
C ASN A 387 -12.99 -2.00 -22.68
N HIS A 388 -12.75 -0.69 -22.77
CA HIS A 388 -11.91 -0.06 -23.81
C HIS A 388 -10.41 -0.15 -23.51
N LEU A 389 -10.00 -0.49 -22.28
CA LEU A 389 -8.59 -0.63 -21.90
C LEU A 389 -8.11 -2.07 -22.07
N SER A 390 -6.82 -2.25 -22.40
CA SER A 390 -6.22 -3.58 -22.46
C SER A 390 -6.14 -4.25 -21.09
N GLY A 391 -5.91 -3.46 -20.05
CA GLY A 391 -5.47 -3.92 -18.73
C GLY A 391 -3.96 -4.16 -18.68
N TYR A 392 -3.39 -4.11 -17.48
CA TYR A 392 -1.96 -4.36 -17.26
C TYR A 392 -1.63 -5.78 -17.72
N ASP A 393 -0.69 -5.92 -18.66
CA ASP A 393 -0.30 -7.21 -19.26
C ASP A 393 -1.50 -8.01 -19.83
N ASN A 394 -2.52 -7.29 -20.36
CA ASN A 394 -3.80 -7.83 -20.84
C ASN A 394 -4.70 -8.48 -19.76
N SER A 395 -4.48 -8.14 -18.50
CA SER A 395 -5.32 -8.63 -17.39
C SER A 395 -6.65 -7.90 -17.37
N ARG A 396 -7.74 -8.67 -17.46
CA ARG A 396 -9.10 -8.14 -17.64
C ARG A 396 -10.07 -8.83 -16.67
N PRO A 397 -11.10 -8.12 -16.21
CA PRO A 397 -11.49 -6.75 -16.61
C PRO A 397 -10.66 -5.68 -15.89
N VAL A 398 -10.70 -4.45 -16.41
CA VAL A 398 -10.23 -3.25 -15.71
C VAL A 398 -11.44 -2.64 -15.00
N ARG A 399 -11.39 -2.52 -13.67
CA ARG A 399 -12.47 -2.04 -12.83
C ARG A 399 -12.18 -0.65 -12.26
N ILE A 400 -13.23 0.15 -12.11
CA ILE A 400 -13.25 1.34 -11.27
C ILE A 400 -14.41 1.21 -10.30
N GLY A 401 -14.34 1.85 -9.13
CA GLY A 401 -15.26 1.50 -8.05
C GLY A 401 -14.92 0.12 -7.48
N ASN A 402 -15.67 -0.31 -6.48
CA ASN A 402 -15.39 -1.57 -5.82
C ASN A 402 -16.68 -2.20 -5.29
N GLY A 403 -17.02 -3.39 -5.76
CA GLY A 403 -18.26 -4.09 -5.42
C GLY A 403 -18.39 -4.53 -3.96
N ALA A 404 -17.36 -4.39 -3.12
CA ALA A 404 -17.48 -4.68 -1.70
C ALA A 404 -18.10 -3.52 -0.88
N TYR A 405 -18.34 -2.34 -1.48
CA TYR A 405 -18.79 -1.14 -0.76
C TYR A 405 -20.16 -1.25 -0.08
N ASP A 406 -21.01 -2.17 -0.55
CA ASP A 406 -22.34 -2.46 -0.01
C ASP A 406 -22.44 -3.82 0.69
N GLN A 407 -21.32 -4.53 0.84
CA GLN A 407 -21.26 -5.78 1.59
C GLN A 407 -21.41 -5.55 3.10
N MET A 408 -21.96 -6.55 3.78
CA MET A 408 -21.94 -6.64 5.23
C MET A 408 -20.74 -7.47 5.68
N GLN A 409 -19.83 -6.84 6.42
CA GLN A 409 -18.66 -7.49 7.01
C GLN A 409 -18.62 -7.19 8.50
N HIS A 410 -18.49 -8.24 9.32
CA HIS A 410 -18.63 -8.13 10.77
C HIS A 410 -17.32 -7.76 11.49
N ASP A 411 -16.19 -7.80 10.79
CA ASP A 411 -14.86 -7.48 11.32
C ASP A 411 -14.63 -5.98 11.52
N ILE A 412 -15.40 -5.12 10.82
CA ILE A 412 -15.27 -3.65 10.86
C ILE A 412 -15.39 -3.12 12.30
N TRP A 413 -16.35 -3.64 13.08
CA TRP A 413 -16.59 -3.18 14.45
C TRP A 413 -15.41 -3.47 15.37
N GLY A 414 -14.85 -4.68 15.26
CA GLY A 414 -13.67 -5.07 16.03
C GLY A 414 -12.45 -4.25 15.67
N SER A 415 -12.23 -4.05 14.37
CA SER A 415 -11.06 -3.33 13.86
C SER A 415 -11.04 -1.88 14.36
N MET A 416 -12.22 -1.23 14.34
CA MET A 416 -12.38 0.12 14.88
C MET A 416 -12.14 0.18 16.39
N LEU A 417 -12.80 -0.68 17.16
CA LEU A 417 -12.73 -0.62 18.62
C LEU A 417 -11.35 -1.00 19.15
N ASP A 418 -10.62 -1.88 18.47
CA ASP A 418 -9.23 -2.20 18.80
C ASP A 418 -8.32 -1.00 18.60
N SER A 419 -8.41 -0.33 17.45
CA SER A 419 -7.64 0.87 17.13
C SER A 419 -7.89 2.00 18.14
N VAL A 420 -9.17 2.26 18.46
CA VAL A 420 -9.55 3.27 19.46
C VAL A 420 -9.08 2.89 20.86
N TYR A 421 -9.15 1.60 21.24
CA TYR A 421 -8.66 1.16 22.54
C TYR A 421 -7.15 1.33 22.69
N LEU A 422 -6.37 1.01 21.66
CA LEU A 422 -4.92 1.21 21.67
C LEU A 422 -4.56 2.70 21.81
N HIS A 423 -5.28 3.58 21.11
CA HIS A 423 -5.09 5.02 21.23
C HIS A 423 -5.54 5.57 22.59
N ALA A 424 -6.72 5.18 23.08
CA ALA A 424 -7.24 5.62 24.38
C ALA A 424 -6.35 5.15 25.54
N LYS A 425 -5.73 3.97 25.43
CA LYS A 425 -4.81 3.44 26.44
C LYS A 425 -3.58 4.33 26.61
N SER A 426 -3.07 4.95 25.54
CA SER A 426 -1.89 5.81 25.64
C SER A 426 -2.18 7.23 26.14
N ARG A 427 -3.41 7.71 25.92
CA ARG A 427 -3.86 9.05 26.35
C ARG A 427 -4.66 9.03 27.67
N GLU A 428 -5.02 7.85 28.17
CA GLU A 428 -5.94 7.61 29.30
C GLU A 428 -7.29 8.35 29.17
N GLN A 429 -7.72 8.67 27.95
CA GLN A 429 -8.92 9.46 27.67
C GLN A 429 -9.62 9.00 26.40
N ILE A 430 -10.95 9.15 26.37
CA ILE A 430 -11.79 8.95 25.19
C ILE A 430 -12.50 10.29 24.90
N PRO A 431 -12.44 10.82 23.67
CA PRO A 431 -13.20 12.02 23.32
C PRO A 431 -14.71 11.80 23.54
N GLU A 432 -15.39 12.73 24.23
CA GLU A 432 -16.83 12.61 24.53
C GLU A 432 -17.69 12.46 23.27
N THR A 433 -17.29 13.08 22.16
CA THR A 433 -17.98 12.98 20.86
C THR A 433 -17.88 11.59 20.23
N LEU A 434 -16.82 10.83 20.57
CA LEU A 434 -16.56 9.52 20.01
C LEU A 434 -17.33 8.42 20.75
N TRP A 435 -17.53 8.56 22.06
CA TRP A 435 -18.18 7.53 22.89
C TRP A 435 -19.54 7.03 22.34
N PRO A 436 -20.47 7.89 21.88
CA PRO A 436 -21.73 7.43 21.30
C PRO A 436 -21.58 6.66 19.97
N VAL A 437 -20.45 6.81 19.27
CA VAL A 437 -20.13 6.04 18.05
C VAL A 437 -19.62 4.66 18.44
N LEU A 438 -18.71 4.59 19.41
CA LEU A 438 -18.13 3.34 19.91
C LEU A 438 -19.20 2.42 20.49
N LYS A 439 -20.09 2.98 21.32
CA LYS A 439 -21.22 2.25 21.88
C LYS A 439 -22.11 1.64 20.79
N LEU A 440 -22.42 2.41 19.75
CA LEU A 440 -23.22 1.92 18.62
C LEU A 440 -22.52 0.76 17.90
N GLN A 441 -21.20 0.81 17.72
CA GLN A 441 -20.47 -0.29 17.09
C GLN A 441 -20.49 -1.57 17.92
N VAL A 442 -20.39 -1.46 19.26
CA VAL A 442 -20.55 -2.61 20.15
C VAL A 442 -21.97 -3.19 20.05
N GLU A 443 -22.99 -2.33 20.00
CA GLU A 443 -24.39 -2.74 19.88
C GLU A 443 -24.69 -3.44 18.55
N GLU A 444 -24.11 -2.96 17.43
CA GLU A 444 -24.21 -3.64 16.13
C GLU A 444 -23.51 -5.01 16.15
N ALA A 445 -22.34 -5.12 16.78
CA ALA A 445 -21.67 -6.42 16.96
C ALA A 445 -22.52 -7.40 17.78
N ILE A 446 -23.16 -6.94 18.87
CA ILE A 446 -24.08 -7.78 19.68
C ILE A 446 -25.25 -8.31 18.83
N LYS A 447 -25.79 -7.46 17.97
CA LYS A 447 -26.95 -7.77 17.14
C LYS A 447 -26.62 -8.79 16.05
N HIS A 448 -25.44 -8.69 15.44
CA HIS A 448 -25.12 -9.42 14.21
C HIS A 448 -24.11 -10.56 14.38
N TRP A 449 -23.43 -10.72 15.52
CA TRP A 449 -22.38 -11.75 15.65
C TRP A 449 -22.87 -13.19 15.43
N ARG A 450 -24.17 -13.48 15.51
CA ARG A 450 -24.72 -14.82 15.22
C ARG A 450 -25.07 -15.04 13.74
N GLU A 451 -24.90 -14.03 12.89
CA GLU A 451 -25.24 -14.09 11.47
C GLU A 451 -23.99 -14.41 10.62
N PRO A 452 -24.12 -15.08 9.47
CA PRO A 452 -23.01 -15.24 8.53
C PRO A 452 -22.68 -13.92 7.82
N ASP A 453 -21.45 -13.78 7.33
CA ASP A 453 -20.97 -12.58 6.60
C ASP A 453 -20.02 -12.96 5.45
N ARG A 454 -19.35 -11.95 4.87
CA ARG A 454 -18.41 -12.11 3.74
C ARG A 454 -16.93 -12.21 4.16
N GLY A 455 -16.64 -12.18 5.46
CA GLY A 455 -15.28 -12.31 5.96
C GLY A 455 -14.37 -11.13 5.59
N ILE A 456 -13.14 -11.17 6.10
CA ILE A 456 -12.10 -10.16 5.84
C ILE A 456 -11.65 -10.12 4.37
N TRP A 457 -11.78 -11.24 3.66
CA TRP A 457 -11.38 -11.39 2.25
C TRP A 457 -12.50 -11.06 1.26
N GLU A 458 -13.64 -10.57 1.75
CA GLU A 458 -14.73 -10.01 0.91
C GLU A 458 -15.26 -11.00 -0.14
N VAL A 459 -15.34 -12.29 0.24
CA VAL A 459 -15.61 -13.37 -0.71
C VAL A 459 -16.94 -13.14 -1.44
N ARG A 460 -16.97 -13.43 -2.75
CA ARG A 460 -18.16 -13.26 -3.59
C ARG A 460 -19.14 -14.44 -3.45
N GLY A 461 -18.70 -15.58 -2.92
CA GLY A 461 -19.54 -16.76 -2.58
C GLY A 461 -20.54 -16.55 -1.44
N GLU A 462 -21.37 -17.55 -1.12
CA GLU A 462 -22.44 -17.41 -0.11
C GLU A 462 -21.89 -17.04 1.31
N PRO A 463 -22.58 -16.17 2.08
CA PRO A 463 -22.14 -15.81 3.43
C PRO A 463 -21.91 -17.02 4.33
N GLN A 464 -20.85 -16.99 5.14
CA GLN A 464 -20.47 -18.08 6.04
C GLN A 464 -20.25 -17.58 7.48
N HIS A 465 -20.16 -18.51 8.44
CA HIS A 465 -19.67 -18.23 9.78
C HIS A 465 -18.14 -18.24 9.80
N PHE A 466 -17.52 -17.17 9.29
CA PHE A 466 -16.06 -17.02 9.31
C PHE A 466 -15.54 -16.83 10.73
N THR A 467 -14.58 -17.65 11.14
CA THR A 467 -14.03 -17.63 12.50
C THR A 467 -13.35 -16.29 12.79
N SER A 468 -12.63 -15.72 11.83
CA SER A 468 -11.99 -14.40 11.98
C SER A 468 -13.02 -13.29 12.19
N SER A 469 -14.14 -13.29 11.47
CA SER A 469 -15.25 -12.35 11.71
C SER A 469 -15.81 -12.47 13.13
N LYS A 470 -15.99 -13.69 13.65
CA LYS A 470 -16.45 -13.90 15.04
C LYS A 470 -15.41 -13.44 16.06
N VAL A 471 -14.13 -13.68 15.82
CA VAL A 471 -13.03 -13.16 16.64
C VAL A 471 -13.09 -11.63 16.66
N MET A 472 -13.35 -10.97 15.54
CA MET A 472 -13.45 -9.52 15.50
C MET A 472 -14.73 -8.97 16.16
N CYS A 473 -15.85 -9.71 16.14
CA CYS A 473 -16.99 -9.40 17.01
C CYS A 473 -16.60 -9.53 18.50
N TRP A 474 -15.84 -10.57 18.88
CA TRP A 474 -15.31 -10.69 20.23
C TRP A 474 -14.42 -9.50 20.60
N VAL A 475 -13.53 -9.07 19.69
CA VAL A 475 -12.66 -7.90 19.89
C VAL A 475 -13.51 -6.66 20.14
N ALA A 476 -14.57 -6.43 19.35
CA ALA A 476 -15.49 -5.31 19.57
C ALA A 476 -16.03 -5.29 21.00
N LEU A 477 -16.50 -6.44 21.50
CA LEU A 477 -17.08 -6.55 22.84
C LEU A 477 -16.02 -6.42 23.95
N ASP A 478 -14.85 -7.06 23.80
CA ASP A 478 -13.77 -6.99 24.78
C ASP A 478 -13.22 -5.56 24.89
N ARG A 479 -12.89 -4.92 23.77
CA ARG A 479 -12.37 -3.55 23.74
C ARG A 479 -13.41 -2.54 24.17
N GLY A 480 -14.66 -2.71 23.71
CA GLY A 480 -15.81 -1.94 24.17
C GLY A 480 -15.95 -2.00 25.69
N SER A 481 -15.82 -3.18 26.31
CA SER A 481 -15.93 -3.33 27.76
C SER A 481 -14.83 -2.60 28.54
N LYS A 482 -13.60 -2.60 28.02
CA LYS A 482 -12.45 -1.90 28.61
C LYS A 482 -12.59 -0.39 28.47
N LEU A 483 -13.05 0.09 27.32
CA LEU A 483 -13.37 1.49 27.08
C LEU A 483 -14.54 1.97 27.97
N ALA A 484 -15.55 1.14 28.19
CA ALA A 484 -16.65 1.44 29.11
C ALA A 484 -16.16 1.61 30.56
N ASP A 485 -15.22 0.78 31.01
CA ASP A 485 -14.62 0.93 32.35
C ASP A 485 -13.83 2.24 32.46
N LEU A 486 -13.06 2.62 31.42
CA LEU A 486 -12.36 3.92 31.37
C LEU A 486 -13.32 5.11 31.43
N GLN A 487 -14.49 5.00 30.78
CA GLN A 487 -15.53 6.02 30.77
C GLN A 487 -16.38 6.04 32.07
N GLY A 488 -16.21 5.06 32.96
CA GLY A 488 -17.01 4.91 34.19
C GLY A 488 -18.38 4.23 34.00
N GLU A 489 -18.65 3.67 32.82
CA GLU A 489 -19.90 3.03 32.41
C GLU A 489 -19.96 1.54 32.82
N LYS A 490 -19.86 1.28 34.13
CA LYS A 490 -19.67 -0.08 34.69
C LYS A 490 -20.73 -1.12 34.29
N SER A 491 -21.98 -0.68 34.07
CA SER A 491 -23.05 -1.58 33.64
C SER A 491 -22.81 -2.11 32.22
N TYR A 492 -22.38 -1.23 31.31
CA TYR A 492 -22.01 -1.61 29.95
C TYR A 492 -20.79 -2.52 29.95
N ALA A 493 -19.76 -2.18 30.74
CA ALA A 493 -18.56 -3.00 30.87
C ALA A 493 -18.87 -4.45 31.30
N GLN A 494 -19.73 -4.63 32.31
CA GLN A 494 -20.13 -5.97 32.77
C GLN A 494 -20.95 -6.73 31.72
N GLN A 495 -21.93 -6.07 31.12
CA GLN A 495 -22.79 -6.68 30.09
C GLN A 495 -21.97 -7.13 28.88
N TRP A 496 -21.08 -6.26 28.38
CA TRP A 496 -20.29 -6.53 27.19
C TRP A 496 -19.24 -7.61 27.43
N ARG A 497 -18.63 -7.69 28.63
CA ARG A 497 -17.78 -8.83 29.01
C ARG A 497 -18.52 -10.16 28.97
N ALA A 498 -19.72 -10.23 29.53
CA ALA A 498 -20.49 -11.46 29.54
C ALA A 498 -20.76 -11.96 28.11
N ILE A 499 -21.13 -11.04 27.20
CA ILE A 499 -21.36 -11.37 25.79
C ILE A 499 -20.06 -11.75 25.09
N ALA A 500 -18.93 -11.09 25.40
CA ALA A 500 -17.62 -11.48 24.89
C ALA A 500 -17.30 -12.94 25.26
N GLU A 501 -17.54 -13.35 26.52
CA GLU A 501 -17.33 -14.73 26.93
C GLU A 501 -18.26 -15.71 26.21
N ASP A 502 -19.52 -15.34 25.93
CA ASP A 502 -20.43 -16.14 25.11
C ASP A 502 -19.89 -16.34 23.67
N ILE A 503 -19.42 -15.26 23.03
CA ILE A 503 -18.82 -15.32 21.68
C ILE A 503 -17.56 -16.19 21.70
N LYS A 504 -16.70 -16.02 22.71
CA LYS A 504 -15.48 -16.81 22.87
C LYS A 504 -15.80 -18.29 23.02
N ALA A 505 -16.78 -18.65 23.85
CA ALA A 505 -17.20 -20.02 24.03
C ALA A 505 -17.75 -20.63 22.72
N ASP A 506 -18.51 -19.85 21.95
CA ASP A 506 -19.03 -20.27 20.64
C ASP A 506 -17.91 -20.53 19.62
N ILE A 507 -16.94 -19.62 19.50
CA ILE A 507 -15.78 -19.78 18.61
C ILE A 507 -14.99 -21.04 18.97
N LEU A 508 -14.73 -21.26 20.26
CA LEU A 508 -13.94 -22.40 20.72
C LEU A 508 -14.69 -23.74 20.56
N ALA A 509 -16.02 -23.71 20.48
CA ALA A 509 -16.84 -24.89 20.26
C ALA A 509 -16.97 -25.25 18.77
N HIS A 510 -16.99 -24.25 17.87
CA HIS A 510 -17.37 -24.45 16.47
C HIS A 510 -16.29 -24.11 15.43
N GLY A 511 -15.31 -23.28 15.80
CA GLY A 511 -14.26 -22.77 14.90
C GLY A 511 -12.90 -23.45 15.08
N VAL A 512 -12.85 -24.61 15.76
CA VAL A 512 -11.62 -25.36 16.05
C VAL A 512 -11.77 -26.77 15.48
N ASP A 513 -10.74 -27.27 14.77
CA ASP A 513 -10.72 -28.63 14.24
C ASP A 513 -10.30 -29.69 15.28
N HIS A 514 -10.25 -30.95 14.83
CA HIS A 514 -9.84 -32.08 15.66
C HIS A 514 -8.37 -32.04 16.12
N ARG A 515 -7.51 -31.22 15.47
CA ARG A 515 -6.10 -31.00 15.85
C ARG A 515 -5.96 -29.91 16.91
N GLY A 516 -7.02 -29.13 17.15
CA GLY A 516 -6.99 -27.96 18.01
C GLY A 516 -6.58 -26.69 17.29
N ALA A 517 -6.51 -26.67 15.95
CA ALA A 517 -6.26 -25.48 15.17
C ALA A 517 -7.57 -24.75 14.87
N LEU A 518 -7.54 -23.41 14.88
CA LEU A 518 -8.67 -22.61 14.42
C LEU A 518 -8.80 -22.76 12.90
N THR A 519 -10.05 -22.83 12.42
CA THR A 519 -10.37 -23.03 11.00
C THR A 519 -11.09 -21.84 10.40
N GLN A 520 -11.04 -21.71 9.08
CA GLN A 520 -11.59 -20.59 8.32
C GLN A 520 -13.04 -20.29 8.67
N ARG A 521 -13.88 -21.33 8.72
CA ARG A 521 -15.31 -21.26 8.96
C ARG A 521 -15.78 -22.41 9.82
N TYR A 522 -16.88 -22.20 10.54
CA TYR A 522 -17.44 -23.21 11.43
C TYR A 522 -17.77 -24.51 10.70
N GLY A 523 -17.39 -25.63 11.32
CA GLY A 523 -17.70 -26.98 10.82
C GLY A 523 -16.88 -27.43 9.60
N HIS A 524 -15.79 -26.73 9.26
CA HIS A 524 -14.86 -27.10 8.19
C HIS A 524 -13.41 -27.10 8.70
N ASP A 525 -12.53 -27.87 8.04
CA ASP A 525 -11.12 -28.06 8.45
C ASP A 525 -10.13 -27.13 7.70
N ALA A 526 -10.63 -26.30 6.77
CA ALA A 526 -9.80 -25.38 5.98
C ALA A 526 -9.11 -24.33 6.85
N LEU A 527 -7.86 -24.02 6.55
CA LEU A 527 -7.08 -22.97 7.23
C LEU A 527 -7.32 -21.59 6.58
N ASP A 528 -7.11 -20.55 7.37
CA ASP A 528 -7.17 -19.16 6.89
C ASP A 528 -6.10 -18.30 7.58
N ALA A 529 -5.34 -17.55 6.79
CA ALA A 529 -4.26 -16.72 7.30
C ALA A 529 -4.73 -15.58 8.21
N SER A 530 -5.99 -15.15 8.13
CA SER A 530 -6.55 -14.14 9.04
C SER A 530 -6.56 -14.59 10.50
N LEU A 531 -6.47 -15.89 10.77
CA LEU A 531 -6.37 -16.43 12.13
C LEU A 531 -4.99 -16.24 12.77
N LEU A 532 -3.98 -15.81 11.99
CA LEU A 532 -2.71 -15.32 12.54
C LEU A 532 -2.87 -14.04 13.39
N LEU A 533 -4.01 -13.34 13.24
CA LEU A 533 -4.34 -12.17 14.06
C LEU A 533 -4.74 -12.55 15.50
N VAL A 534 -5.17 -13.79 15.76
CA VAL A 534 -5.65 -14.25 17.07
C VAL A 534 -4.69 -13.95 18.24
N PRO A 535 -3.38 -14.28 18.16
CA PRO A 535 -2.42 -13.89 19.19
C PRO A 535 -2.22 -12.37 19.25
N LEU A 536 -2.28 -11.67 18.13
CA LEU A 536 -2.04 -10.23 18.03
C LEU A 536 -3.16 -9.41 18.68
N VAL A 537 -4.42 -9.83 18.51
CA VAL A 537 -5.60 -9.21 19.12
C VAL A 537 -5.92 -9.76 20.51
N ARG A 538 -5.09 -10.67 21.05
CA ARG A 538 -5.21 -11.23 22.41
C ARG A 538 -6.53 -11.96 22.65
N PHE A 539 -7.09 -12.61 21.63
CA PHE A 539 -8.29 -13.46 21.78
C PHE A 539 -8.01 -14.65 22.72
N LEU A 540 -6.82 -15.25 22.55
CA LEU A 540 -6.24 -16.25 23.43
C LEU A 540 -4.80 -15.87 23.80
N PRO A 541 -4.29 -16.33 24.96
CA PRO A 541 -2.89 -16.20 25.31
C PRO A 541 -1.96 -16.82 24.25
N PRO A 542 -0.77 -16.26 23.99
CA PRO A 542 0.16 -16.81 23.00
C PRO A 542 0.65 -18.24 23.30
N ASP A 543 0.65 -18.65 24.58
CA ASP A 543 1.00 -20.00 25.03
C ASP A 543 -0.18 -20.99 25.01
N ASP A 544 -1.38 -20.55 24.62
CA ASP A 544 -2.53 -21.45 24.46
C ASP A 544 -2.22 -22.49 23.36
N PRO A 545 -2.41 -23.79 23.63
CA PRO A 545 -2.12 -24.85 22.67
C PRO A 545 -2.82 -24.66 21.32
N ARG A 546 -4.02 -24.05 21.30
CA ARG A 546 -4.78 -23.81 20.06
C ARG A 546 -4.17 -22.70 19.22
N VAL A 547 -3.64 -21.66 19.87
CA VAL A 547 -2.92 -20.58 19.17
C VAL A 547 -1.67 -21.13 18.52
N ARG A 548 -0.86 -21.86 19.29
CA ARG A 548 0.35 -22.50 18.77
C ARG A 548 0.04 -23.49 17.64
N ALA A 549 -0.99 -24.32 17.80
CA ALA A 549 -1.42 -25.25 16.75
C ALA A 549 -1.84 -24.52 15.47
N THR A 550 -2.61 -23.44 15.59
CA THR A 550 -3.07 -22.63 14.45
C THR A 550 -1.90 -21.98 13.71
N VAL A 551 -0.99 -21.33 14.43
CA VAL A 551 0.17 -20.64 13.82
C VAL A 551 1.08 -21.65 13.10
N LEU A 552 1.36 -22.79 13.72
CA LEU A 552 2.20 -23.83 13.11
C LEU A 552 1.51 -24.50 11.92
N ALA A 553 0.21 -24.80 12.02
CA ALA A 553 -0.55 -25.36 10.90
C ALA A 553 -0.54 -24.41 9.70
N ILE A 554 -0.76 -23.10 9.90
CA ILE A 554 -0.68 -22.12 8.81
C ILE A 554 0.74 -22.05 8.23
N ALA A 555 1.77 -22.02 9.09
CA ALA A 555 3.15 -21.95 8.65
C ALA A 555 3.59 -23.15 7.82
N ASP A 556 3.10 -24.34 8.17
CA ASP A 556 3.57 -25.60 7.60
C ASP A 556 2.65 -26.10 6.46
N GLU A 557 1.37 -25.72 6.46
CA GLU A 557 0.35 -26.25 5.54
C GLU A 557 -0.32 -25.20 4.66
N LEU A 558 -0.28 -23.90 4.98
CA LEU A 558 -0.90 -22.82 4.19
C LEU A 558 0.16 -21.92 3.52
N THR A 559 1.26 -22.51 3.08
CA THR A 559 2.32 -21.81 2.36
C THR A 559 2.60 -22.41 0.98
N GLU A 560 3.02 -21.57 0.05
CA GLU A 560 3.65 -21.97 -1.22
C GLU A 560 5.03 -21.33 -1.29
N ASP A 561 6.05 -22.16 -1.53
CA ASP A 561 7.46 -21.76 -1.44
C ASP A 561 7.78 -20.97 -0.17
N GLY A 562 7.08 -21.18 0.95
CA GLY A 562 7.29 -20.46 2.22
C GLY A 562 6.69 -19.05 2.30
N LEU A 563 5.87 -18.64 1.32
CA LEU A 563 4.97 -17.49 1.44
C LEU A 563 3.55 -17.96 1.76
N VAL A 564 2.85 -17.22 2.61
CA VAL A 564 1.52 -17.59 3.13
C VAL A 564 0.43 -17.20 2.15
N LEU A 565 -0.48 -18.13 1.85
CA LEU A 565 -1.70 -17.89 1.07
C LEU A 565 -2.82 -17.37 2.00
N ARG A 566 -3.79 -16.59 1.49
CA ARG A 566 -4.97 -16.21 2.28
C ARG A 566 -5.71 -17.45 2.78
N TYR A 567 -6.00 -18.34 1.84
CA TYR A 567 -6.66 -19.64 1.97
C TYR A 567 -6.32 -20.46 0.71
N ARG A 568 -6.71 -21.74 0.66
CA ARG A 568 -6.61 -22.54 -0.56
C ARG A 568 -7.86 -22.34 -1.41
N THR A 569 -7.72 -21.82 -2.63
CA THR A 569 -8.85 -21.58 -3.55
C THR A 569 -9.63 -22.84 -3.89
N GLU A 570 -9.00 -24.02 -3.82
CA GLU A 570 -9.67 -25.32 -4.01
C GLU A 570 -10.61 -25.71 -2.84
N GLU A 571 -10.41 -25.12 -1.65
CA GLU A 571 -11.16 -25.44 -0.43
C GLU A 571 -12.15 -24.34 -0.02
N THR A 572 -12.09 -23.18 -0.69
CA THR A 572 -12.89 -21.99 -0.39
C THR A 572 -13.65 -21.55 -1.64
N ASP A 573 -14.98 -21.45 -1.53
CA ASP A 573 -15.81 -20.83 -2.57
C ASP A 573 -15.73 -19.30 -2.43
N ASP A 574 -14.74 -18.70 -3.08
CA ASP A 574 -14.52 -17.26 -3.12
C ASP A 574 -15.36 -16.55 -4.20
N GLY A 575 -16.09 -17.32 -5.03
CA GLY A 575 -16.89 -16.83 -6.15
C GLY A 575 -16.08 -16.43 -7.39
N LEU A 576 -14.81 -16.82 -7.48
CA LEU A 576 -13.88 -16.47 -8.58
C LEU A 576 -13.18 -17.72 -9.12
N SER A 577 -12.54 -17.60 -10.28
CA SER A 577 -11.83 -18.71 -10.93
C SER A 577 -10.31 -18.49 -10.97
N GLY A 578 -9.54 -19.57 -11.06
CA GLY A 578 -8.08 -19.53 -11.22
C GLY A 578 -7.30 -19.41 -9.90
N GLU A 579 -6.00 -19.19 -10.05
CA GLU A 579 -5.04 -19.06 -8.95
C GLU A 579 -4.99 -17.61 -8.42
N GLU A 580 -4.28 -17.43 -7.31
CA GLU A 580 -4.02 -16.16 -6.64
C GLU A 580 -2.53 -16.12 -6.30
N GLY A 581 -1.90 -14.92 -6.30
CA GLY A 581 -0.58 -14.77 -5.72
C GLY A 581 -0.60 -14.95 -4.20
N SER A 582 0.57 -14.87 -3.57
CA SER A 582 0.61 -14.84 -2.10
C SER A 582 0.39 -13.42 -1.62
N PHE A 583 -0.73 -13.18 -0.92
CA PHE A 583 -0.99 -11.89 -0.30
C PHE A 583 0.07 -11.61 0.77
N THR A 584 0.95 -10.65 0.48
CA THR A 584 2.20 -10.41 1.21
C THR A 584 1.96 -10.16 2.71
N ILE A 585 0.82 -9.54 3.04
CA ILE A 585 0.42 -9.28 4.43
C ILE A 585 0.38 -10.55 5.28
N CYS A 586 -0.13 -11.66 4.75
CA CYS A 586 -0.29 -12.91 5.48
C CYS A 586 1.07 -13.45 5.97
N SER A 587 2.11 -13.27 5.16
CA SER A 587 3.47 -13.67 5.53
C SER A 587 4.05 -12.77 6.63
N PHE A 588 3.79 -11.47 6.59
CA PHE A 588 4.19 -10.56 7.68
C PHE A 588 3.39 -10.79 8.98
N TRP A 589 2.11 -11.16 8.90
CA TRP A 589 1.35 -11.62 10.06
C TRP A 589 1.94 -12.89 10.65
N LEU A 590 2.39 -13.82 9.81
CA LEU A 590 3.03 -15.05 10.29
C LEU A 590 4.34 -14.73 11.03
N VAL A 591 5.16 -13.79 10.54
CA VAL A 591 6.34 -13.32 11.29
C VAL A 591 5.94 -12.87 12.70
N SER A 592 4.95 -11.98 12.79
CA SER A 592 4.49 -11.47 14.09
C SER A 592 3.95 -12.57 15.00
N ALA A 593 3.12 -13.47 14.47
CA ALA A 593 2.54 -14.57 15.21
C ALA A 593 3.61 -15.58 15.68
N LEU A 594 4.64 -15.85 14.87
CA LEU A 594 5.78 -16.68 15.25
C LEU A 594 6.57 -16.07 16.42
N VAL A 595 6.81 -14.76 16.41
CA VAL A 595 7.44 -14.07 17.57
C VAL A 595 6.59 -14.27 18.82
N GLU A 596 5.28 -14.04 18.73
CA GLU A 596 4.36 -14.16 19.88
C GLU A 596 4.34 -15.58 20.49
N ILE A 597 4.42 -16.63 19.68
CA ILE A 597 4.47 -18.01 20.18
C ILE A 597 5.90 -18.50 20.55
N GLY A 598 6.88 -17.60 20.52
CA GLY A 598 8.28 -17.86 20.89
C GLY A 598 9.15 -18.49 19.80
N GLU A 599 8.67 -18.60 18.56
CA GLU A 599 9.40 -19.14 17.40
C GLU A 599 10.29 -18.08 16.72
N ILE A 600 11.12 -17.40 17.51
CA ILE A 600 11.86 -16.19 17.10
C ILE A 600 12.78 -16.45 15.90
N SER A 601 13.49 -17.59 15.86
CA SER A 601 14.39 -17.91 14.75
C SER A 601 13.64 -18.11 13.43
N ARG A 602 12.47 -18.76 13.46
CA ARG A 602 11.61 -18.91 12.26
C ARG A 602 11.07 -17.55 11.82
N ALA A 603 10.63 -16.73 12.77
CA ALA A 603 10.14 -15.39 12.50
C ALA A 603 11.20 -14.51 11.83
N LYS A 604 12.42 -14.50 12.36
CA LYS A 604 13.54 -13.75 11.80
C LYS A 604 13.86 -14.18 10.37
N HIS A 605 13.99 -15.48 10.12
CA HIS A 605 14.30 -16.00 8.79
C HIS A 605 13.23 -15.64 7.76
N LEU A 606 11.95 -15.77 8.13
CA LEU A 606 10.84 -15.36 7.27
C LEU A 606 10.87 -13.84 7.04
N CYS A 607 11.15 -13.03 8.06
CA CYS A 607 11.26 -11.59 7.95
C CYS A 607 12.39 -11.16 6.99
N GLU A 608 13.60 -11.72 7.14
CA GLU A 608 14.73 -11.49 6.24
C GLU A 608 14.38 -11.80 4.79
N ARG A 609 13.69 -12.93 4.58
CA ARG A 609 13.22 -13.33 3.25
C ARG A 609 12.21 -12.34 2.69
N LEU A 610 11.21 -11.92 3.47
CA LEU A 610 10.22 -10.93 3.04
C LEU A 610 10.88 -9.60 2.68
N LEU A 611 11.82 -9.14 3.50
CA LEU A 611 12.61 -7.93 3.24
C LEU A 611 13.44 -8.00 1.96
N SER A 612 13.84 -9.19 1.54
CA SER A 612 14.56 -9.41 0.28
C SER A 612 13.69 -9.26 -0.97
N PHE A 613 12.36 -9.36 -0.83
CA PHE A 613 11.41 -9.15 -1.94
C PHE A 613 11.05 -7.68 -2.15
N ALA A 614 11.52 -6.76 -1.32
CA ALA A 614 11.26 -5.35 -1.54
C ALA A 614 11.71 -4.91 -2.94
N SER A 615 10.96 -4.01 -3.58
CA SER A 615 11.47 -3.36 -4.80
C SER A 615 12.81 -2.65 -4.52
N SER A 616 13.52 -2.27 -5.57
CA SER A 616 14.76 -1.47 -5.44
C SER A 616 14.57 -0.14 -4.69
N LEU A 617 13.32 0.27 -4.45
CA LEU A 617 12.94 1.48 -3.73
C LEU A 617 12.29 1.19 -2.36
N HIS A 618 12.39 -0.05 -1.89
CA HIS A 618 11.81 -0.57 -0.64
C HIS A 618 10.27 -0.43 -0.57
N LEU A 619 9.59 -0.48 -1.71
CA LEU A 619 8.13 -0.54 -1.83
C LEU A 619 7.64 -1.96 -2.07
N TYR A 620 6.41 -2.24 -1.65
CA TYR A 620 5.71 -3.51 -1.85
C TYR A 620 4.36 -3.32 -2.53
N ALA A 621 4.04 -4.26 -3.42
CA ALA A 621 2.67 -4.44 -3.89
C ALA A 621 1.83 -5.24 -2.88
N GLU A 622 0.59 -5.50 -3.26
CA GLU A 622 -0.34 -6.34 -2.54
C GLU A 622 0.18 -7.77 -2.39
N GLU A 623 0.64 -8.35 -3.50
CA GLU A 623 1.00 -9.77 -3.58
C GLU A 623 2.42 -9.98 -4.12
N ILE A 624 2.96 -11.14 -3.80
CA ILE A 624 4.19 -11.66 -4.36
C ILE A 624 3.91 -13.03 -4.96
N GLU A 625 4.36 -13.24 -6.20
CA GLU A 625 4.38 -14.57 -6.82
C GLU A 625 5.44 -15.44 -6.13
N PRO A 626 5.07 -16.53 -5.44
CA PRO A 626 6.00 -17.26 -4.56
C PRO A 626 7.27 -17.79 -5.23
N ARG A 627 7.16 -18.22 -6.48
CA ARG A 627 8.26 -18.83 -7.24
C ARG A 627 9.28 -17.82 -7.75
N THR A 628 8.83 -16.63 -8.14
CA THR A 628 9.67 -15.67 -8.87
C THR A 628 10.00 -14.43 -8.04
N GLY A 629 9.23 -14.15 -6.98
CA GLY A 629 9.30 -12.88 -6.24
C GLY A 629 8.68 -11.71 -6.99
N ARG A 630 7.98 -11.94 -8.13
CA ARG A 630 7.32 -10.88 -8.89
C ARG A 630 6.22 -10.24 -8.04
N HIS A 631 6.18 -8.91 -8.03
CA HIS A 631 5.08 -8.17 -7.40
C HIS A 631 3.83 -8.22 -8.27
N LEU A 632 2.70 -8.48 -7.63
CA LEU A 632 1.36 -8.62 -8.20
C LEU A 632 0.37 -7.78 -7.38
N GLY A 633 -0.81 -7.51 -7.94
CA GLY A 633 -1.85 -6.70 -7.33
C GLY A 633 -1.49 -5.20 -7.21
N ASN A 634 -2.28 -4.47 -6.43
CA ASN A 634 -2.18 -3.02 -6.35
C ASN A 634 -0.89 -2.50 -5.69
N PHE A 635 -0.47 -1.26 -6.02
CA PHE A 635 0.84 -0.73 -5.66
C PHE A 635 0.88 0.79 -5.38
N PRO A 636 1.72 1.25 -4.43
CA PRO A 636 2.18 0.47 -3.28
C PRO A 636 0.98 0.14 -2.38
N GLN A 637 1.02 -1.00 -1.70
CA GLN A 637 -0.09 -1.45 -0.85
C GLN A 637 0.10 -0.98 0.59
N ALA A 638 -0.87 -0.23 1.12
CA ALA A 638 -0.84 0.24 2.52
C ALA A 638 -0.77 -0.92 3.50
N PHE A 639 -1.61 -1.94 3.29
CA PHE A 639 -1.76 -3.03 4.25
C PHE A 639 -0.48 -3.88 4.37
N THR A 640 0.23 -4.11 3.26
CA THR A 640 1.55 -4.77 3.26
C THR A 640 2.60 -3.95 4.00
N HIS A 641 2.69 -2.65 3.72
CA HIS A 641 3.65 -1.75 4.36
C HIS A 641 3.44 -1.63 5.87
N LEU A 642 2.18 -1.67 6.31
CA LEU A 642 1.85 -1.75 7.72
C LEU A 642 2.35 -3.06 8.33
N ALA A 643 1.96 -4.19 7.77
CA ALA A 643 2.27 -5.48 8.38
C ALA A 643 3.79 -5.70 8.46
N LEU A 644 4.53 -5.16 7.48
CA LEU A 644 5.98 -5.03 7.53
C LEU A 644 6.44 -4.29 8.78
N ILE A 645 5.92 -3.09 9.06
CA ILE A 645 6.33 -2.31 10.25
C ILE A 645 6.15 -3.14 11.51
N ASN A 646 4.98 -3.76 11.68
CA ASN A 646 4.67 -4.55 12.87
C ASN A 646 5.58 -5.78 13.01
N ALA A 647 5.75 -6.52 11.93
CA ALA A 647 6.61 -7.70 11.88
C ALA A 647 8.07 -7.37 12.19
N VAL A 648 8.61 -6.31 11.56
CA VAL A 648 9.99 -5.86 11.76
C VAL A 648 10.19 -5.39 13.20
N VAL A 649 9.28 -4.60 13.75
CA VAL A 649 9.37 -4.14 15.14
C VAL A 649 9.26 -5.30 16.13
N HIS A 650 8.40 -6.30 15.89
CA HIS A 650 8.33 -7.50 16.73
C HIS A 650 9.64 -8.28 16.75
N VAL A 651 10.27 -8.47 15.59
CA VAL A 651 11.56 -9.17 15.52
C VAL A 651 12.66 -8.37 16.22
N ILE A 652 12.77 -7.07 15.95
CA ILE A 652 13.79 -6.21 16.58
C ILE A 652 13.67 -6.24 18.11
N ARG A 653 12.44 -6.08 18.63
CA ARG A 653 12.19 -6.15 20.09
C ARG A 653 12.58 -7.51 20.66
N ALA A 654 12.24 -8.60 19.99
CA ALA A 654 12.59 -9.94 20.44
C ALA A 654 14.11 -10.18 20.44
N GLU A 655 14.86 -9.58 19.51
CA GLU A 655 16.32 -9.63 19.48
C GLU A 655 16.93 -8.81 20.63
N GLU A 656 16.46 -7.58 20.83
CA GLU A 656 16.90 -6.71 21.93
C GLU A 656 16.64 -7.35 23.31
N GLU A 657 15.49 -7.99 23.49
CA GLU A 657 15.14 -8.72 24.71
C GLU A 657 15.99 -9.98 24.93
N ALA A 658 16.38 -10.68 23.84
CA ALA A 658 17.28 -11.82 23.94
C ALA A 658 18.69 -11.39 24.37
N ASP A 659 19.14 -10.21 23.93
CA ASP A 659 20.41 -9.61 24.32
C ASP A 659 20.36 -8.98 25.72
N SER A 660 19.20 -8.48 26.16
CA SER A 660 18.96 -7.95 27.50
C SER A 660 18.36 -9.02 28.42
N THR A 661 19.21 -9.79 29.12
CA THR A 661 18.83 -10.86 30.08
C THR A 661 17.42 -10.75 30.70
N GLY A 662 16.44 -11.45 30.08
CA GLY A 662 15.26 -12.08 30.67
C GLY A 662 14.16 -11.20 31.28
N VAL A 663 13.15 -10.84 30.49
CA VAL A 663 11.68 -11.02 30.69
C VAL A 663 11.00 -10.33 29.50
N PHE A 664 10.29 -11.11 28.67
CA PHE A 664 9.46 -10.59 27.56
C PHE A 664 8.43 -9.58 28.12
N GLN A 665 8.52 -8.33 27.69
CA GLN A 665 7.50 -7.31 27.93
C GLN A 665 6.94 -6.91 26.55
N PRO A 666 5.83 -7.53 26.12
CA PRO A 666 5.24 -7.17 24.83
C PRO A 666 4.96 -5.67 24.81
N ALA A 667 5.08 -5.05 23.64
CA ALA A 667 4.90 -3.62 23.42
C ALA A 667 3.59 -3.01 23.98
N ASN A 668 2.62 -3.86 24.31
CA ASN A 668 1.31 -3.52 24.86
C ASN A 668 1.09 -4.06 26.29
N ALA A 669 2.13 -4.50 27.01
CA ALA A 669 2.03 -4.98 28.39
C ALA A 669 1.44 -3.88 29.29
N PRO A 670 0.44 -4.17 30.14
CA PRO A 670 0.09 -3.26 31.23
C PRO A 670 1.26 -3.24 32.23
N MET A 671 1.64 -2.05 32.71
CA MET A 671 2.33 -1.98 34.00
C MET A 671 1.38 -2.37 35.12
#